data_AF-A0A1I7M4S9-F1
#
_entry.id   AF-A0A1I7M4S9-F1
#
_cell.length_a   1.000
_cell.length_b   1.000
_cell.length_c   1.000
_cell.angle_alpha   90.00
_cell.angle_beta   90.00
_cell.angle_gamma   90.00
#
_symmetry.space_group_name_H-M   'P 1'
#
loop_
_entity.id
_entity.type
_entity.pdbx_description
1 polymer ?
#
loop_
_entity_poly.entity_id
_entity_poly.type
_entity_poly.pdbx_seq_one_letter_code
_entity_poly.pdbx_strand_id
1 'polypeptide(L)'
;MANNSEAVANVVLALQDGVAHIEQGTPLTRLHYFDGKFLRADALTLEQDYHRTLVRLANLAGGWGVVHGLGIGLSGANLTVGAGLAITPAGSTVLSNQSFSTPLADLLKTAKPAPPGGNAAFGHCDGDDDPATAEAPTSGIYEITVGPLEGLCGNEAVYGKLCEDACVTDSQRPYWREGLVLRLRPITLSLADSGAAPAEVIHLRNRVASAYFAAEPWLASSLLSAAGLAGGVWCNPAQLYGRDEVPIGLLMREGTSIKFIDAWSARRERMDTQARGYWQGRMAMRPWNVFIAQILQFQCQLSGLFEAGQPLPPADDCDQLRKLLDKTRKELESMLKRYGESTKKILMRTEGKASVKEIESVANHVRASYAELDGLTLSLADAGLGQGALPRQRMLLRAGFFELPPAGYLPVDPKTPVEDQCARMFGEGVHLHYHAVRKDEIGHLVEEAQHLDRISLTRGLDNPAAIERVEIFVPDGLASDAQPAAAGTWWRTELDFRAVLALMKVAPAEGDGQQPTQAPTASPTGAPTTAPSGKARKAAASAKAAQEMHRAGFAKGLQSMALGRLEFMFDGLTRGNKGEESGYAFTLVVVAELKKGAANGAGARIAIYIAGDIGSDPFDLDLGGETGVKAELRMAAAEGSGVTLGGTLTVLDLRANGGEEERLVQLDIHAIEGTAGVPPTTQVKRMRLHLRRGGDASTGIFLIDDDKDDPSSSPVLFDWDESPRQAAMYIAAEEDGGKDAAANDAPLPDQRVMNLTGLAAMPAPASAIGAATMSALAGLAEATDDPAFLLRARRRMFPTLEAPKTQTVRALHDWVMFRRARTHLCAPACAQPMDAAFEAFQVWHLRLEDAGQAQALAEALDKGDEKTLNQFDFKKVGILRYRGESSFSEEQAGAVLGMWTPAQPGPKVLLGRVWEGEPTAGQGWQNHFRVRNMLDQIASLTEPPPRGDSSIAAIPLPSPKLGDSALDGGMLIVTSGQLKVRKGLAVLAPFDPPNHHPNKESPHAPFEYGGGDTKALQEFIKSLPEDQPGGLTLATVQALDLPDAQKRLDAVVDLMVAMGRSNILQGHRQVMKLSAFDHEQLVRALEVKPEDYDDILFFEPVFPG
;
A
#
# COMPACT_ATOMS: atom_id res chain seq x y z
N MET A 1 -37.50 44.12 -68.25
CA MET A 1 -37.75 43.51 -66.94
C MET A 1 -36.56 42.62 -66.62
N ALA A 2 -35.58 43.16 -65.89
CA ALA A 2 -34.40 42.44 -65.45
C ALA A 2 -34.44 42.41 -63.92
N ASN A 3 -34.45 41.20 -63.35
CA ASN A 3 -34.46 40.99 -61.90
C ASN A 3 -33.09 41.34 -61.31
N ASN A 4 -33.03 42.49 -60.64
CA ASN A 4 -31.98 42.85 -59.70
C ASN A 4 -32.12 41.99 -58.44
N SER A 5 -31.23 41.03 -58.23
CA SER A 5 -30.92 40.55 -56.88
C SER A 5 -29.89 41.51 -56.29
N GLU A 6 -30.36 42.56 -55.60
CA GLU A 6 -29.50 43.44 -54.82
C GLU A 6 -28.76 42.61 -53.75
N ALA A 7 -27.46 42.44 -53.96
CA ALA A 7 -26.57 42.00 -52.90
C ALA A 7 -26.56 43.08 -51.80
N VAL A 8 -26.79 42.65 -50.57
CA VAL A 8 -26.86 43.47 -49.35
C VAL A 8 -25.52 44.22 -49.16
N ALA A 9 -25.43 45.46 -49.64
CA ALA A 9 -24.22 46.26 -49.51
C ALA A 9 -24.20 46.95 -48.14
N ASN A 10 -23.39 46.40 -47.23
CA ASN A 10 -23.00 47.02 -45.96
C ASN A 10 -22.15 48.27 -46.22
N VAL A 11 -22.36 49.34 -45.44
CA VAL A 11 -21.50 50.54 -45.51
C VAL A 11 -20.29 50.29 -44.59
N VAL A 12 -19.11 50.12 -45.19
CA VAL A 12 -17.84 50.02 -44.45
C VAL A 12 -17.28 51.43 -44.26
N LEU A 13 -17.28 51.92 -43.02
CA LEU A 13 -16.56 53.13 -42.64
C LEU A 13 -15.08 52.77 -42.44
N ALA A 14 -14.16 53.57 -43.01
CA ALA A 14 -12.73 53.39 -42.80
C ALA A 14 -12.36 53.83 -41.37
N LEU A 15 -12.32 52.87 -40.44
CA LEU A 15 -11.87 53.10 -39.06
C LEU A 15 -10.37 52.80 -38.93
N GLN A 16 -9.69 53.57 -38.08
CA GLN A 16 -8.28 53.32 -37.72
C GLN A 16 -8.13 52.26 -36.59
N ASP A 17 -9.23 51.78 -36.01
CA ASP A 17 -9.27 50.80 -34.92
C ASP A 17 -10.49 49.87 -35.06
N GLY A 18 -10.28 48.72 -35.70
CA GLY A 18 -11.30 47.71 -35.99
C GLY A 18 -11.95 47.79 -37.36
N VAL A 19 -12.88 46.87 -37.59
CA VAL A 19 -13.71 46.81 -38.80
C VAL A 19 -15.15 47.17 -38.47
N ALA A 20 -15.67 48.18 -39.17
CA ALA A 20 -17.04 48.67 -39.03
C ALA A 20 -18.06 47.71 -39.66
N HIS A 21 -19.16 47.48 -38.94
CA HIS A 21 -20.32 46.77 -39.45
C HIS A 21 -21.62 47.51 -39.09
N ILE A 22 -22.23 48.17 -40.08
CA ILE A 22 -23.53 48.84 -39.96
C ILE A 22 -24.52 48.18 -40.92
N GLU A 23 -25.52 47.51 -40.36
CA GLU A 23 -26.56 46.82 -41.12
C GLU A 23 -27.56 47.81 -41.71
N GLN A 24 -27.97 47.59 -42.97
CA GLN A 24 -28.94 48.45 -43.64
C GLN A 24 -30.33 48.46 -42.97
N GLY A 25 -30.72 47.35 -42.35
CA GLY A 25 -32.02 47.15 -41.69
C GLY A 25 -31.99 47.21 -40.17
N THR A 26 -30.95 47.82 -39.56
CA THR A 26 -30.84 47.89 -38.10
C THR A 26 -32.06 48.60 -37.47
N PRO A 27 -32.70 48.02 -36.43
CA PRO A 27 -33.78 48.68 -35.72
C PRO A 27 -33.29 49.87 -34.90
N LEU A 28 -31.98 49.98 -34.66
CA LEU A 28 -31.33 51.14 -34.04
C LEU A 28 -31.04 52.22 -35.09
N THR A 29 -32.10 52.69 -35.76
CA THR A 29 -32.06 53.78 -36.73
C THR A 29 -32.83 54.98 -36.16
N ARG A 30 -32.19 56.15 -36.10
CA ARG A 30 -32.81 57.41 -35.67
C ARG A 30 -32.68 58.48 -36.75
N LEU A 31 -33.56 59.48 -36.71
CA LEU A 31 -33.50 60.63 -37.61
C LEU A 31 -32.25 61.47 -37.32
N HIS A 32 -31.55 61.89 -38.37
CA HIS A 32 -30.55 62.94 -38.30
C HIS A 32 -31.22 64.26 -38.67
N TYR A 33 -31.44 65.13 -37.68
CA TYR A 33 -32.11 66.40 -37.89
C TYR A 33 -31.14 67.43 -38.49
N PHE A 34 -31.61 68.21 -39.47
CA PHE A 34 -30.93 69.35 -40.09
C PHE A 34 -31.91 70.52 -40.28
N ASP A 35 -31.42 71.76 -40.35
CA ASP A 35 -32.25 72.97 -40.22
C ASP A 35 -33.16 73.25 -41.45
N GLY A 36 -34.41 73.70 -41.19
CA GLY A 36 -35.39 74.03 -42.25
C GLY A 36 -36.72 74.74 -41.91
N LYS A 37 -37.27 74.75 -40.67
CA LYS A 37 -38.45 75.58 -40.25
C LYS A 37 -38.75 75.45 -38.73
N PHE A 38 -39.05 76.55 -38.01
CA PHE A 38 -39.53 76.77 -36.60
C PHE A 38 -39.19 75.80 -35.42
N LEU A 39 -38.59 74.64 -35.65
CA LEU A 39 -37.89 73.77 -34.70
C LEU A 39 -36.44 73.65 -35.19
N ARG A 40 -35.46 73.89 -34.32
CA ARG A 40 -34.04 73.78 -34.67
C ARG A 40 -33.59 72.33 -34.59
N ALA A 41 -32.71 71.91 -35.49
CA ALA A 41 -32.10 70.58 -35.46
C ALA A 41 -31.46 70.27 -34.10
N ASP A 42 -30.78 71.26 -33.51
CA ASP A 42 -30.14 71.15 -32.19
C ASP A 42 -31.11 70.76 -31.07
N ALA A 43 -32.36 71.26 -31.10
CA ALA A 43 -33.34 70.97 -30.07
C ALA A 43 -33.81 69.51 -30.12
N LEU A 44 -33.98 68.97 -31.33
CA LEU A 44 -34.38 67.58 -31.53
C LEU A 44 -33.20 66.61 -31.36
N THR A 45 -31.99 67.02 -31.70
CA THR A 45 -30.75 66.31 -31.36
C THR A 45 -30.59 66.21 -29.85
N LEU A 46 -30.83 67.29 -29.11
CA LEU A 46 -30.79 67.30 -27.65
C LEU A 46 -31.80 66.32 -27.03
N GLU A 47 -33.02 66.24 -27.57
CA GLU A 47 -34.03 65.25 -27.11
C GLU A 47 -33.59 63.80 -27.39
N GLN A 48 -33.00 63.53 -28.56
CA GLN A 48 -32.43 62.22 -28.86
C GLN A 48 -31.28 61.87 -27.90
N ASP A 49 -30.38 62.82 -27.63
CA ASP A 49 -29.26 62.63 -26.72
C ASP A 49 -29.73 62.38 -25.27
N TYR A 50 -30.81 63.05 -24.85
CA TYR A 50 -31.47 62.78 -23.57
C TYR A 50 -31.96 61.33 -23.49
N HIS A 51 -32.70 60.84 -24.49
CA HIS A 51 -33.20 59.47 -24.51
C HIS A 51 -32.07 58.43 -24.51
N ARG A 52 -31.01 58.66 -25.29
CA ARG A 52 -29.82 57.81 -25.30
C ARG A 52 -29.13 57.78 -23.94
N THR A 53 -28.96 58.95 -23.33
CA THR A 53 -28.37 59.08 -22.00
C THR A 53 -29.21 58.33 -20.97
N LEU A 54 -30.54 58.46 -21.01
CA LEU A 54 -31.45 57.74 -20.12
C LEU A 54 -31.35 56.21 -20.30
N VAL A 55 -31.32 55.72 -21.55
CA VAL A 55 -31.15 54.29 -21.84
C VAL A 55 -29.79 53.78 -21.38
N ARG A 56 -28.71 54.55 -21.61
CA ARG A 56 -27.36 54.23 -21.15
C ARG A 56 -27.31 54.13 -19.63
N LEU A 57 -27.89 55.10 -18.92
CA LEU A 57 -28.00 55.09 -17.45
C LEU A 57 -28.83 53.89 -16.95
N ALA A 58 -29.93 53.55 -17.63
CA ALA A 58 -30.73 52.37 -17.32
C ALA A 58 -29.94 51.06 -17.53
N ASN A 59 -29.15 50.98 -18.60
CA ASN A 59 -28.29 49.83 -18.89
C ASN A 59 -27.19 49.64 -17.85
N LEU A 60 -26.57 50.74 -17.38
CA LEU A 60 -25.57 50.72 -16.31
C LEU A 60 -26.10 50.07 -15.02
N ALA A 61 -27.38 50.28 -14.69
CA ALA A 61 -28.02 49.67 -13.52
C ALA A 61 -28.11 48.14 -13.63
N GLY A 62 -28.36 47.60 -14.84
CA GLY A 62 -28.49 46.16 -15.09
C GLY A 62 -27.18 45.43 -15.41
N GLY A 63 -26.02 46.10 -15.34
CA GLY A 63 -24.73 45.49 -15.66
C GLY A 63 -24.44 45.35 -17.16
N TRP A 64 -23.27 44.80 -17.48
CA TRP A 64 -22.73 44.68 -18.83
C TRP A 64 -22.46 43.22 -19.22
N GLY A 65 -22.26 42.96 -20.51
CA GLY A 65 -21.97 41.64 -21.06
C GLY A 65 -22.82 41.33 -22.28
N VAL A 66 -22.63 40.11 -22.81
CA VAL A 66 -23.50 39.56 -23.85
C VAL A 66 -24.86 39.22 -23.24
N VAL A 67 -25.94 39.62 -23.91
CA VAL A 67 -27.32 39.30 -23.49
C VAL A 67 -27.78 38.01 -24.16
N HIS A 68 -27.50 37.88 -25.46
CA HIS A 68 -27.67 36.65 -26.24
C HIS A 68 -26.88 36.74 -27.54
N GLY A 69 -26.58 35.59 -28.16
CA GLY A 69 -25.97 35.54 -29.49
C GLY A 69 -24.48 35.94 -29.51
N LEU A 70 -24.03 36.62 -30.57
CA LEU A 70 -22.64 37.05 -30.79
C LEU A 70 -21.62 35.90 -30.67
N GLY A 71 -22.04 34.70 -31.08
CA GLY A 71 -21.15 33.53 -31.15
C GLY A 71 -20.07 33.74 -32.21
N ILE A 72 -18.85 33.27 -31.94
CA ILE A 72 -17.72 33.40 -32.85
C ILE A 72 -17.34 32.05 -33.46
N GLY A 73 -16.84 32.08 -34.68
CA GLY A 73 -16.36 30.90 -35.40
C GLY A 73 -15.35 31.27 -36.49
N LEU A 74 -14.67 30.26 -37.04
CA LEU A 74 -13.79 30.42 -38.19
C LEU A 74 -14.34 29.67 -39.39
N SER A 75 -14.35 30.36 -40.53
CA SER A 75 -14.60 29.76 -41.83
C SER A 75 -13.45 30.12 -42.76
N GLY A 76 -12.45 29.25 -42.84
CA GLY A 76 -11.20 29.53 -43.54
C GLY A 76 -10.42 30.68 -42.89
N ALA A 77 -10.13 31.73 -43.66
CA ALA A 77 -9.43 32.93 -43.18
C ALA A 77 -10.36 34.03 -42.63
N ASN A 78 -11.66 33.74 -42.52
CA ASN A 78 -12.65 34.71 -42.06
C ASN A 78 -13.15 34.40 -40.65
N LEU A 79 -13.18 35.42 -39.81
CA LEU A 79 -13.85 35.39 -38.51
C LEU A 79 -15.35 35.61 -38.75
N THR A 80 -16.19 34.68 -38.31
CA THR A 80 -17.64 34.80 -38.37
C THR A 80 -18.19 35.18 -37.00
N VAL A 81 -19.07 36.16 -36.95
CA VAL A 81 -19.78 36.58 -35.74
C VAL A 81 -21.27 36.44 -35.99
N GLY A 82 -21.95 35.71 -35.11
CA GLY A 82 -23.40 35.51 -35.18
C GLY A 82 -24.19 36.74 -34.73
N ALA A 83 -25.47 36.81 -35.13
CA ALA A 83 -26.41 37.81 -34.62
C ALA A 83 -26.48 37.78 -33.09
N GLY A 84 -26.73 38.93 -32.46
CA GLY A 84 -26.91 39.03 -31.02
C GLY A 84 -26.84 40.45 -30.47
N LEU A 85 -27.00 40.53 -29.16
CA LEU A 85 -27.08 41.76 -28.38
C LEU A 85 -26.07 41.71 -27.23
N ALA A 86 -25.34 42.79 -27.03
CA ALA A 86 -24.51 43.02 -25.86
C ALA A 86 -24.67 44.45 -25.34
N ILE A 87 -24.37 44.61 -24.05
CA ILE A 87 -24.30 45.92 -23.37
C ILE A 87 -22.86 46.14 -22.93
N THR A 88 -22.26 47.26 -23.33
CA THR A 88 -20.90 47.59 -22.91
C THR A 88 -20.85 47.99 -21.43
N PRO A 89 -19.67 47.90 -20.79
CA PRO A 89 -19.46 48.49 -19.47
C PRO A 89 -19.81 49.99 -19.38
N ALA A 90 -19.74 50.72 -20.49
CA ALA A 90 -20.15 52.10 -20.54
C ALA A 90 -21.69 52.29 -20.59
N GLY A 91 -22.47 51.22 -20.76
CA GLY A 91 -23.93 51.21 -20.88
C GLY A 91 -24.45 51.31 -22.32
N SER A 92 -23.55 51.31 -23.31
CA SER A 92 -23.90 51.39 -24.74
C SER A 92 -24.45 50.07 -25.24
N THR A 93 -25.41 50.14 -26.16
CA THR A 93 -26.00 48.97 -26.82
C THR A 93 -25.15 48.56 -28.02
N VAL A 94 -24.89 47.26 -28.18
CA VAL A 94 -24.23 46.68 -29.35
C VAL A 94 -25.15 45.61 -29.91
N LEU A 95 -25.67 45.82 -31.12
CA LEU A 95 -26.64 44.93 -31.77
C LEU A 95 -26.17 44.54 -33.17
N SER A 96 -26.33 43.26 -33.50
CA SER A 96 -26.30 42.74 -34.86
C SER A 96 -27.47 41.79 -35.07
N ASN A 97 -28.26 42.01 -36.11
CA ASN A 97 -29.46 41.20 -36.39
C ASN A 97 -29.17 40.02 -37.30
N GLN A 98 -28.03 40.02 -37.99
CA GLN A 98 -27.62 38.95 -38.89
C GLN A 98 -26.16 38.55 -38.66
N SER A 99 -25.83 37.31 -38.97
CA SER A 99 -24.43 36.88 -38.90
C SER A 99 -23.61 37.60 -39.97
N PHE A 100 -22.40 38.04 -39.61
CA PHE A 100 -21.48 38.67 -40.55
C PHE A 100 -20.09 38.02 -40.46
N SER A 101 -19.27 38.27 -41.47
CA SER A 101 -17.93 37.72 -41.56
C SER A 101 -16.93 38.76 -42.01
N THR A 102 -15.74 38.74 -41.39
CA THR A 102 -14.67 39.69 -41.66
C THR A 102 -13.36 38.93 -41.91
N PRO A 103 -12.60 39.30 -42.96
CA PRO A 103 -11.27 38.75 -43.18
C PRO A 103 -10.36 39.03 -41.98
N LEU A 104 -9.72 37.99 -41.45
CA LEU A 104 -8.86 38.16 -40.28
C LEU A 104 -7.66 39.09 -40.57
N ALA A 105 -7.20 39.09 -41.82
CA ALA A 105 -6.13 39.98 -42.28
C ALA A 105 -6.48 41.46 -42.09
N ASP A 106 -7.74 41.85 -42.25
CA ASP A 106 -8.16 43.24 -42.08
C ASP A 106 -8.25 43.63 -40.60
N LEU A 107 -8.73 42.71 -39.76
CA LEU A 107 -8.72 42.90 -38.31
C LEU A 107 -7.29 43.04 -37.76
N LEU A 108 -6.36 42.21 -38.23
CA LEU A 108 -4.96 42.23 -37.80
C LEU A 108 -4.24 43.53 -38.19
N LYS A 109 -4.53 44.12 -39.36
CA LYS A 109 -3.97 45.42 -39.77
C LYS A 109 -4.38 46.56 -38.83
N THR A 110 -5.54 46.43 -38.20
CA THR A 110 -6.13 47.44 -37.32
C THR A 110 -6.02 47.09 -35.84
N ALA A 111 -5.36 45.98 -35.48
CA ALA A 111 -5.27 45.49 -34.12
C ALA A 111 -4.43 46.44 -33.25
N LYS A 112 -5.04 46.97 -32.18
CA LYS A 112 -4.41 47.88 -31.23
C LYS A 112 -4.73 47.43 -29.80
N PRO A 113 -3.80 47.59 -28.83
CA PRO A 113 -4.10 47.37 -27.41
C PRO A 113 -5.36 48.15 -26.99
N ALA A 114 -6.07 47.66 -25.96
CA ALA A 114 -7.20 48.41 -25.43
C ALA A 114 -6.70 49.74 -24.81
N PRO A 115 -7.40 50.87 -25.04
CA PRO A 115 -7.01 52.14 -24.47
C PRO A 115 -7.05 52.08 -22.92
N PRO A 116 -6.09 52.71 -22.22
CA PRO A 116 -6.02 52.69 -20.76
C PRO A 116 -7.12 53.57 -20.13
N GLY A 117 -8.38 53.13 -20.20
CA GLY A 117 -9.52 53.77 -19.56
C GLY A 117 -9.96 55.11 -20.15
N GLY A 118 -11.25 55.45 -19.97
CA GLY A 118 -11.81 56.74 -20.35
C GLY A 118 -11.52 57.83 -19.31
N ASN A 119 -11.29 59.06 -19.78
CA ASN A 119 -11.17 60.24 -18.92
C ASN A 119 -12.52 60.54 -18.23
N ALA A 120 -12.51 60.76 -16.91
CA ALA A 120 -13.68 61.13 -16.11
C ALA A 120 -14.41 62.41 -16.60
N ALA A 121 -13.76 63.20 -17.46
CA ALA A 121 -14.30 64.43 -18.03
C ALA A 121 -15.09 64.26 -19.34
N PHE A 122 -15.29 63.05 -19.88
CA PHE A 122 -15.91 62.83 -21.20
C PHE A 122 -15.25 63.65 -22.34
N GLY A 123 -13.99 64.05 -22.18
CA GLY A 123 -13.24 64.80 -23.19
C GLY A 123 -12.91 63.94 -24.40
N HIS A 124 -12.59 64.58 -25.54
CA HIS A 124 -12.02 63.90 -26.70
C HIS A 124 -10.80 63.09 -26.26
N CYS A 125 -10.68 61.85 -26.78
CA CYS A 125 -9.46 61.08 -26.67
C CYS A 125 -8.42 61.70 -27.60
N ASP A 126 -7.82 62.82 -27.18
CA ASP A 126 -6.61 63.33 -27.79
C ASP A 126 -5.48 62.36 -27.39
N GLY A 127 -5.33 61.29 -28.15
CA GLY A 127 -4.10 60.52 -28.16
C GLY A 127 -3.13 61.26 -29.05
N ASP A 128 -2.02 61.74 -28.48
CA ASP A 128 -0.85 62.12 -29.26
C ASP A 128 -0.57 60.99 -30.28
N ASP A 129 -0.45 61.37 -31.55
CA ASP A 129 -0.06 60.51 -32.66
C ASP A 129 1.36 59.95 -32.40
N ASP A 130 1.47 58.93 -31.56
CA ASP A 130 2.69 58.15 -31.45
C ASP A 130 2.78 57.30 -32.75
N PRO A 131 3.86 57.44 -33.53
CA PRO A 131 3.94 56.85 -34.86
C PRO A 131 3.79 55.33 -34.75
N ALA A 132 3.01 54.79 -35.68
CA ALA A 132 2.82 53.36 -35.93
C ALA A 132 4.10 52.58 -35.63
N THR A 133 4.15 51.90 -34.49
CA THR A 133 5.32 51.14 -34.07
C THR A 133 4.96 49.68 -33.86
N ALA A 134 5.84 48.87 -34.45
CA ALA A 134 5.95 47.42 -34.47
C ALA A 134 4.87 46.68 -35.28
N GLU A 135 5.32 45.99 -36.34
CA GLU A 135 4.63 44.83 -36.89
C GLU A 135 4.05 44.00 -35.74
N ALA A 136 2.74 43.74 -35.80
CA ALA A 136 2.07 42.88 -34.84
C ALA A 136 2.90 41.59 -34.70
N PRO A 137 3.26 41.17 -33.47
CA PRO A 137 4.16 40.05 -33.27
C PRO A 137 3.64 38.84 -34.05
N THR A 138 4.55 38.17 -34.76
CA THR A 138 4.22 37.03 -35.63
C THR A 138 3.45 35.96 -34.87
N SER A 139 3.66 35.79 -33.56
CA SER A 139 2.83 35.00 -32.64
C SER A 139 2.16 35.88 -31.58
N GLY A 140 0.86 35.71 -31.32
CA GLY A 140 0.14 36.52 -30.33
C GLY A 140 -1.24 35.97 -29.94
N ILE A 141 -1.66 36.28 -28.71
CA ILE A 141 -3.00 36.03 -28.18
C ILE A 141 -3.80 37.34 -28.33
N TYR A 142 -5.03 37.26 -28.82
CA TYR A 142 -5.90 38.42 -29.02
C TYR A 142 -7.26 38.20 -28.36
N GLU A 143 -7.77 39.23 -27.67
CA GLU A 143 -9.20 39.31 -27.37
C GLU A 143 -9.96 39.75 -28.61
N ILE A 144 -11.08 39.09 -28.88
CA ILE A 144 -12.06 39.52 -29.88
C ILE A 144 -13.10 40.36 -29.16
N THR A 145 -13.23 41.63 -29.51
CA THR A 145 -14.18 42.55 -28.87
C THR A 145 -15.15 43.18 -29.87
N VAL A 146 -16.33 43.50 -29.37
CA VAL A 146 -17.33 44.31 -30.09
C VAL A 146 -17.65 45.58 -29.31
N GLY A 147 -17.68 46.71 -30.00
CA GLY A 147 -18.07 48.01 -29.43
C GLY A 147 -19.15 48.69 -30.27
N PRO A 148 -19.77 49.77 -29.76
CA PRO A 148 -20.78 50.53 -30.47
C PRO A 148 -20.15 51.32 -31.62
N LEU A 149 -20.91 51.51 -32.69
CA LEU A 149 -20.53 52.36 -33.82
C LEU A 149 -21.76 53.10 -34.34
N GLU A 150 -21.58 54.35 -34.75
CA GLU A 150 -22.63 55.14 -35.41
C GLU A 150 -22.17 55.60 -36.79
N GLY A 151 -23.10 55.65 -37.74
CA GLY A 151 -22.84 56.17 -39.08
C GLY A 151 -24.05 56.86 -39.68
N LEU A 152 -23.78 57.90 -40.47
CA LEU A 152 -24.79 58.62 -41.24
C LEU A 152 -25.11 57.89 -42.55
N CYS A 153 -26.41 57.76 -42.87
CA CYS A 153 -26.90 57.01 -44.03
C CYS A 153 -28.11 57.71 -44.71
N GLY A 154 -28.45 57.27 -45.94
CA GLY A 154 -29.55 57.80 -46.76
C GLY A 154 -29.14 59.00 -47.63
N ASN A 155 -30.03 59.56 -48.43
CA ASN A 155 -29.77 60.81 -49.15
C ASN A 155 -31.08 61.59 -49.26
N GLU A 156 -31.14 62.80 -48.70
CA GLU A 156 -32.33 63.66 -48.70
C GLU A 156 -31.96 65.07 -49.17
N ALA A 157 -32.82 65.67 -50.00
CA ALA A 157 -32.62 67.04 -50.48
C ALA A 157 -32.91 68.06 -49.38
N VAL A 158 -32.03 69.04 -49.20
CA VAL A 158 -32.22 70.14 -48.26
C VAL A 158 -32.99 71.27 -48.95
N TYR A 159 -34.13 71.66 -48.38
CA TYR A 159 -34.93 72.78 -48.88
C TYR A 159 -34.83 73.98 -47.93
N GLY A 160 -34.44 75.16 -48.43
CA GLY A 160 -34.64 76.42 -47.71
C GLY A 160 -33.40 77.15 -47.16
N LYS A 161 -32.21 77.03 -47.77
CA LYS A 161 -31.15 78.01 -47.53
C LYS A 161 -31.61 79.39 -48.04
N LEU A 162 -32.08 80.25 -47.13
CA LEU A 162 -32.79 81.51 -47.45
C LEU A 162 -31.96 82.59 -48.19
N CYS A 163 -30.69 82.35 -48.51
CA CYS A 163 -29.81 83.32 -49.18
C CYS A 163 -28.81 82.71 -50.20
N GLU A 164 -28.94 81.44 -50.60
CA GLU A 164 -28.06 80.82 -51.62
C GLU A 164 -28.86 80.52 -52.90
N ASP A 165 -28.26 80.77 -54.07
CA ASP A 165 -28.91 80.70 -55.39
C ASP A 165 -29.67 79.39 -55.62
N ALA A 166 -30.88 79.51 -56.16
CA ALA A 166 -31.92 78.47 -56.26
C ALA A 166 -31.62 77.27 -57.18
N CYS A 167 -30.36 76.94 -57.46
CA CYS A 167 -29.95 75.87 -58.38
C CYS A 167 -28.93 74.88 -57.82
N VAL A 168 -28.60 74.92 -56.53
CA VAL A 168 -27.79 73.87 -55.87
C VAL A 168 -28.64 73.18 -54.81
N THR A 169 -29.18 72.01 -55.13
CA THR A 169 -29.75 71.12 -54.10
C THR A 169 -28.60 70.49 -53.33
N ASP A 170 -28.28 71.02 -52.16
CA ASP A 170 -27.46 70.30 -51.19
C ASP A 170 -28.22 69.05 -50.72
N SER A 171 -27.53 67.93 -50.63
CA SER A 171 -28.08 66.68 -50.12
C SER A 171 -27.44 66.30 -48.80
N GLN A 172 -28.26 65.94 -47.81
CA GLN A 172 -27.82 65.51 -46.48
C GLN A 172 -28.18 64.04 -46.23
N ARG A 173 -27.54 63.44 -45.22
CA ARG A 173 -27.84 62.07 -44.76
C ARG A 173 -28.95 62.15 -43.70
N PRO A 174 -30.16 61.63 -43.94
CA PRO A 174 -31.30 61.82 -43.03
C PRO A 174 -31.33 60.85 -41.83
N TYR A 175 -30.46 59.85 -41.78
CA TYR A 175 -30.48 58.83 -40.73
C TYR A 175 -29.14 58.65 -40.04
N TRP A 176 -29.16 58.54 -38.72
CA TRP A 176 -28.13 57.88 -37.93
C TRP A 176 -28.48 56.40 -37.79
N ARG A 177 -27.52 55.53 -38.10
CA ARG A 177 -27.63 54.09 -37.88
C ARG A 177 -26.58 53.64 -36.89
N GLU A 178 -27.01 52.87 -35.90
CA GLU A 178 -26.12 52.21 -34.96
C GLU A 178 -25.78 50.81 -35.47
N GLY A 179 -24.51 50.46 -35.36
CA GLY A 179 -23.97 49.14 -35.64
C GLY A 179 -22.93 48.77 -34.62
N LEU A 180 -21.99 47.93 -35.04
CA LEU A 180 -20.89 47.52 -34.19
C LEU A 180 -19.56 47.65 -34.91
N VAL A 181 -18.50 47.66 -34.12
CA VAL A 181 -17.13 47.59 -34.58
C VAL A 181 -16.47 46.37 -33.95
N LEU A 182 -15.94 45.50 -34.80
CA LEU A 182 -15.23 44.29 -34.40
C LEU A 182 -13.73 44.57 -34.32
N ARG A 183 -13.09 44.17 -33.23
CA ARG A 183 -11.67 44.46 -32.97
C ARG A 183 -10.91 43.24 -32.47
N LEU A 184 -9.60 43.28 -32.68
CA LEU A 184 -8.63 42.39 -32.03
C LEU A 184 -7.76 43.21 -31.10
N ARG A 185 -7.70 42.81 -29.82
CA ARG A 185 -6.87 43.44 -28.80
C ARG A 185 -5.72 42.50 -28.42
N PRO A 186 -4.46 42.79 -28.77
CA PRO A 186 -3.34 41.93 -28.39
C PRO A 186 -3.17 41.91 -26.87
N ILE A 187 -2.94 40.73 -26.29
CA ILE A 187 -2.72 40.51 -24.87
C ILE A 187 -1.54 39.57 -24.62
N THR A 188 -0.93 39.69 -23.44
CA THR A 188 0.17 38.84 -22.98
C THR A 188 -0.27 38.05 -21.76
N LEU A 189 -0.11 36.73 -21.79
CA LEU A 189 -0.47 35.81 -20.71
C LEU A 189 0.72 34.95 -20.31
N SER A 190 0.86 34.66 -19.01
CA SER A 190 1.82 33.68 -18.51
C SER A 190 1.18 32.30 -18.55
N LEU A 191 1.71 31.39 -19.39
CA LEU A 191 1.18 30.04 -19.55
C LEU A 191 1.91 29.08 -18.61
N ALA A 192 1.16 28.36 -17.77
CA ALA A 192 1.71 27.34 -16.87
C ALA A 192 2.44 26.24 -17.65
N ASP A 193 3.47 25.65 -17.07
CA ASP A 193 4.26 24.55 -17.65
C ASP A 193 4.47 23.44 -16.61
N SER A 194 4.93 22.25 -17.04
CA SER A 194 5.13 21.09 -16.16
C SER A 194 6.44 20.35 -16.51
N GLY A 195 7.13 19.86 -15.48
CA GLY A 195 8.33 19.02 -15.65
C GLY A 195 8.00 17.55 -15.86
N ALA A 196 6.85 17.09 -15.39
CA ALA A 196 6.39 15.71 -15.46
C ALA A 196 5.51 15.41 -16.69
N ALA A 197 4.87 16.42 -17.29
CA ALA A 197 4.07 16.28 -18.50
C ALA A 197 4.43 17.39 -19.52
N PRO A 198 4.96 17.05 -20.71
CA PRO A 198 5.35 18.07 -21.69
C PRO A 198 4.14 18.85 -22.20
N ALA A 199 4.26 20.18 -22.22
CA ALA A 199 3.19 21.05 -22.67
C ALA A 199 3.11 21.14 -24.21
N GLU A 200 2.50 20.13 -24.82
CA GLU A 200 2.28 20.06 -26.27
C GLU A 200 1.21 21.03 -26.81
N VAL A 201 1.14 21.16 -28.14
CA VAL A 201 0.18 22.02 -28.86
C VAL A 201 -1.28 21.71 -28.52
N ILE A 202 -1.62 20.44 -28.26
CA ILE A 202 -2.98 20.03 -27.87
C ILE A 202 -3.44 20.68 -26.56
N HIS A 203 -2.51 21.01 -25.66
CA HIS A 203 -2.79 21.64 -24.37
C HIS A 203 -2.91 23.16 -24.46
N LEU A 204 -2.51 23.77 -25.58
CA LEU A 204 -2.36 25.22 -25.70
C LEU A 204 -3.69 25.96 -25.44
N ARG A 205 -4.81 25.42 -25.93
CA ARG A 205 -6.14 26.02 -25.72
C ARG A 205 -6.49 26.11 -24.23
N ASN A 206 -6.33 25.01 -23.49
CA ASN A 206 -6.63 24.96 -22.06
C ASN A 206 -5.66 25.83 -21.24
N ARG A 207 -4.36 25.84 -21.59
CA ARG A 207 -3.35 26.68 -20.92
C ARG A 207 -3.64 28.17 -21.09
N VAL A 208 -4.00 28.61 -22.30
CA VAL A 208 -4.40 30.00 -22.58
C VAL A 208 -5.68 30.36 -21.84
N ALA A 209 -6.69 29.48 -21.85
CA ALA A 209 -7.92 29.70 -21.09
C ALA A 209 -7.64 29.85 -19.58
N SER A 210 -6.85 28.93 -19.01
CA SER A 210 -6.51 28.99 -17.58
C SER A 210 -5.73 30.25 -17.22
N ALA A 211 -4.73 30.60 -18.04
CA ALA A 211 -3.96 31.82 -17.86
C ALA A 211 -4.83 33.08 -17.98
N TYR A 212 -5.81 33.11 -18.89
CA TYR A 212 -6.74 34.23 -19.01
C TYR A 212 -7.61 34.38 -17.76
N PHE A 213 -8.18 33.28 -17.26
CA PHE A 213 -8.97 33.30 -16.01
C PHE A 213 -8.14 33.65 -14.78
N ALA A 214 -6.86 33.26 -14.74
CA ALA A 214 -5.93 33.60 -13.66
C ALA A 214 -5.48 35.06 -13.72
N ALA A 215 -5.23 35.57 -14.93
CA ALA A 215 -4.78 36.94 -15.15
C ALA A 215 -5.89 37.97 -14.96
N GLU A 216 -7.15 37.60 -15.24
CA GLU A 216 -8.32 38.48 -15.42
C GLU A 216 -8.28 39.76 -14.55
N PRO A 217 -7.66 40.85 -15.06
CA PRO A 217 -7.34 42.04 -14.28
C PRO A 217 -8.35 43.19 -14.49
N TRP A 218 -9.30 43.01 -15.40
CA TRP A 218 -10.32 44.02 -15.74
C TRP A 218 -11.55 43.95 -14.85
N LEU A 219 -11.70 42.91 -14.03
CA LEU A 219 -12.56 42.93 -12.85
C LEU A 219 -11.70 43.46 -11.69
N ALA A 220 -12.27 44.36 -10.91
CA ALA A 220 -11.55 45.11 -9.86
C ALA A 220 -10.67 44.19 -9.02
N SER A 221 -9.35 44.36 -9.10
CA SER A 221 -8.38 43.49 -8.43
C SER A 221 -8.64 43.41 -6.94
N SER A 222 -8.41 42.22 -6.36
CA SER A 222 -8.59 42.01 -4.93
C SER A 222 -7.73 42.99 -4.13
N LEU A 223 -8.36 43.60 -3.12
CA LEU A 223 -7.69 44.49 -2.16
C LEU A 223 -7.49 43.80 -0.81
N LEU A 224 -7.66 42.47 -0.74
CA LEU A 224 -7.42 41.68 0.47
C LEU A 224 -5.91 41.50 0.70
N SER A 225 -5.28 42.61 1.08
CA SER A 225 -3.92 42.71 1.59
C SER A 225 -3.90 43.79 2.67
N ALA A 226 -2.89 43.80 3.54
CA ALA A 226 -2.78 44.84 4.57
C ALA A 226 -2.82 46.27 3.97
N ALA A 227 -2.14 46.48 2.84
CA ALA A 227 -2.14 47.76 2.12
C ALA A 227 -3.51 48.07 1.48
N GLY A 228 -4.16 47.08 0.87
CA GLY A 228 -5.47 47.26 0.25
C GLY A 228 -6.58 47.55 1.28
N LEU A 229 -6.56 46.87 2.43
CA LEU A 229 -7.49 47.08 3.55
C LEU A 229 -7.32 48.46 4.21
N ALA A 230 -6.10 48.99 4.26
CA ALA A 230 -5.83 50.34 4.74
C ALA A 230 -6.20 51.45 3.73
N GLY A 231 -6.51 51.09 2.48
CA GLY A 231 -6.83 52.04 1.42
C GLY A 231 -8.19 52.70 1.58
N GLY A 232 -8.35 53.95 1.10
CA GLY A 232 -9.63 54.67 1.16
C GLY A 232 -10.75 54.11 0.27
N VAL A 233 -10.49 53.05 -0.50
CA VAL A 233 -11.47 52.45 -1.45
C VAL A 233 -12.73 51.97 -0.72
N TRP A 234 -12.62 51.47 0.51
CA TRP A 234 -13.75 50.95 1.30
C TRP A 234 -14.77 52.03 1.70
N CYS A 235 -14.36 53.31 1.69
CA CYS A 235 -15.22 54.45 1.99
C CYS A 235 -15.83 55.10 0.73
N ASN A 236 -15.49 54.59 -0.46
CA ASN A 236 -15.98 55.10 -1.74
C ASN A 236 -17.02 54.14 -2.34
N PRO A 237 -18.02 54.64 -3.10
CA PRO A 237 -18.96 53.78 -3.83
C PRO A 237 -18.24 52.97 -4.92
N ALA A 238 -18.91 51.91 -5.40
CA ALA A 238 -18.40 51.12 -6.52
C ALA A 238 -18.13 51.98 -7.74
N GLN A 239 -16.99 51.77 -8.39
CA GLN A 239 -16.65 52.46 -9.63
C GLN A 239 -17.20 51.68 -10.82
N LEU A 240 -17.61 52.41 -11.86
CA LEU A 240 -18.02 51.82 -13.13
C LEU A 240 -16.80 51.36 -13.91
N TYR A 241 -16.97 50.30 -14.70
CA TYR A 241 -15.97 49.85 -15.64
C TYR A 241 -16.03 50.74 -16.90
N GLY A 242 -14.91 51.38 -17.25
CA GLY A 242 -14.87 52.44 -18.26
C GLY A 242 -14.67 51.99 -19.71
N ARG A 243 -14.60 50.68 -20.00
CA ARG A 243 -14.36 50.15 -21.35
C ARG A 243 -15.65 50.17 -22.16
N ASP A 244 -15.70 50.84 -23.32
CA ASP A 244 -16.89 50.86 -24.20
C ASP A 244 -16.87 49.75 -25.26
N GLU A 245 -16.54 48.54 -24.83
CA GLU A 245 -16.55 47.34 -25.68
C GLU A 245 -16.68 46.07 -24.82
N VAL A 246 -17.16 44.98 -25.42
CA VAL A 246 -17.41 43.69 -24.75
C VAL A 246 -16.52 42.61 -25.39
N PRO A 247 -15.72 41.88 -24.61
CA PRO A 247 -15.04 40.68 -25.10
C PRO A 247 -16.02 39.55 -25.41
N ILE A 248 -15.88 38.95 -26.58
CA ILE A 248 -16.74 37.85 -27.05
C ILE A 248 -15.96 36.55 -27.35
N GLY A 249 -14.64 36.55 -27.17
CA GLY A 249 -13.81 35.36 -27.17
C GLY A 249 -12.32 35.65 -27.36
N LEU A 250 -11.52 34.60 -27.54
CA LEU A 250 -10.08 34.67 -27.72
C LEU A 250 -9.66 34.04 -29.06
N LEU A 251 -8.60 34.60 -29.64
CA LEU A 251 -7.91 34.10 -30.82
C LEU A 251 -6.44 33.86 -30.48
N MET A 252 -5.92 32.68 -30.81
CA MET A 252 -4.49 32.40 -30.69
C MET A 252 -3.87 32.14 -32.07
N ARG A 253 -2.75 32.81 -32.33
CA ARG A 253 -2.00 32.70 -33.59
C ARG A 253 -0.51 32.46 -33.32
N GLU A 254 0.11 31.65 -34.16
CA GLU A 254 1.55 31.45 -34.22
C GLU A 254 2.03 31.64 -35.66
N GLY A 255 2.86 32.65 -35.90
CA GLY A 255 3.17 33.09 -37.25
C GLY A 255 1.91 33.52 -38.01
N THR A 256 1.73 33.01 -39.22
CA THR A 256 0.53 33.23 -40.02
C THR A 256 -0.59 32.21 -39.71
N SER A 257 -0.31 31.17 -38.91
CA SER A 257 -1.24 30.09 -38.62
C SER A 257 -2.13 30.40 -37.43
N ILE A 258 -3.44 30.30 -37.62
CA ILE A 258 -4.40 30.28 -36.53
C ILE A 258 -4.29 28.92 -35.83
N LYS A 259 -4.20 28.91 -34.50
CA LYS A 259 -4.16 27.67 -33.71
C LYS A 259 -5.53 27.27 -33.21
N PHE A 260 -6.27 28.21 -32.64
CA PHE A 260 -7.65 28.01 -32.22
C PHE A 260 -8.39 29.34 -31.98
N ILE A 261 -9.70 29.25 -31.85
CA ILE A 261 -10.56 30.25 -31.22
C ILE A 261 -11.22 29.63 -29.99
N ASP A 262 -11.33 30.41 -28.92
CA ASP A 262 -12.06 30.02 -27.72
C ASP A 262 -13.21 31.02 -27.45
N ALA A 263 -14.45 30.53 -27.54
CA ALA A 263 -15.65 31.36 -27.43
C ALA A 263 -16.03 31.73 -25.98
N TRP A 264 -15.45 31.08 -24.97
CA TRP A 264 -15.93 31.18 -23.59
C TRP A 264 -14.95 31.87 -22.64
N SER A 265 -13.65 31.74 -22.87
CA SER A 265 -12.62 32.24 -21.93
C SER A 265 -12.77 33.73 -21.61
N ALA A 266 -12.96 34.56 -22.63
CA ALA A 266 -13.16 36.01 -22.47
C ALA A 266 -14.62 36.45 -22.42
N ARG A 267 -15.56 35.64 -22.93
CA ARG A 267 -16.98 35.99 -23.02
C ARG A 267 -17.60 36.09 -21.63
N ARG A 268 -18.32 37.18 -21.37
CA ARG A 268 -19.12 37.34 -20.14
C ARG A 268 -20.57 37.59 -20.52
N GLU A 269 -21.44 36.69 -20.09
CA GLU A 269 -22.88 36.91 -20.15
C GLU A 269 -23.28 37.98 -19.11
N ARG A 270 -24.32 38.74 -19.43
CA ARG A 270 -24.88 39.77 -18.55
C ARG A 270 -25.72 39.11 -17.44
N MET A 271 -25.07 38.80 -16.32
CA MET A 271 -25.68 38.10 -15.18
C MET A 271 -25.75 38.93 -13.89
N ASP A 272 -24.83 39.89 -13.70
CA ASP A 272 -24.68 40.66 -12.47
C ASP A 272 -24.67 42.17 -12.75
N THR A 273 -25.04 42.98 -11.75
CA THR A 273 -24.91 44.44 -11.81
C THR A 273 -23.44 44.86 -11.68
N GLN A 274 -23.09 46.06 -12.18
CA GLN A 274 -21.70 46.54 -12.13
C GLN A 274 -21.17 46.64 -10.70
N ALA A 275 -21.99 47.14 -9.77
CA ALA A 275 -21.60 47.28 -8.37
C ALA A 275 -21.32 45.92 -7.71
N ARG A 276 -22.13 44.89 -8.01
CA ARG A 276 -21.90 43.54 -7.50
C ARG A 276 -20.58 42.97 -8.01
N GLY A 277 -20.33 43.03 -9.31
CA GLY A 277 -19.08 42.56 -9.91
C GLY A 277 -17.85 43.32 -9.42
N TYR A 278 -17.96 44.64 -9.22
CA TYR A 278 -16.89 45.47 -8.63
C TYR A 278 -16.51 44.98 -7.22
N TRP A 279 -17.48 44.86 -6.31
CA TRP A 279 -17.19 44.46 -4.94
C TRP A 279 -16.79 43.00 -4.80
N GLN A 280 -17.36 42.11 -5.62
CA GLN A 280 -16.92 40.71 -5.67
C GLN A 280 -15.43 40.61 -5.97
N GLY A 281 -14.94 41.30 -7.01
CA GLY A 281 -13.50 41.34 -7.33
C GLY A 281 -12.65 41.87 -6.17
N ARG A 282 -13.05 43.02 -5.57
CA ARG A 282 -12.32 43.64 -4.44
C ARG A 282 -12.21 42.73 -3.22
N MET A 283 -13.23 41.91 -2.97
CA MET A 283 -13.33 40.99 -1.82
C MET A 283 -12.86 39.56 -2.13
N ALA A 284 -12.12 39.35 -3.22
CA ALA A 284 -11.67 38.03 -3.68
C ALA A 284 -12.81 37.01 -3.91
N MET A 285 -14.02 37.49 -4.19
CA MET A 285 -15.14 36.65 -4.62
C MET A 285 -15.13 36.58 -6.14
N ARG A 286 -15.13 35.37 -6.70
CA ARG A 286 -15.27 35.19 -8.16
C ARG A 286 -16.68 35.57 -8.61
N PRO A 287 -16.87 36.50 -9.57
CA PRO A 287 -18.19 36.79 -10.13
C PRO A 287 -18.84 35.57 -10.81
N TRP A 288 -20.18 35.52 -10.81
CA TRP A 288 -20.90 34.34 -11.27
C TRP A 288 -20.70 34.09 -12.78
N ASN A 289 -20.72 35.16 -13.58
CA ASN A 289 -20.47 35.09 -15.01
C ASN A 289 -19.07 34.57 -15.37
N VAL A 290 -18.05 34.85 -14.55
CA VAL A 290 -16.69 34.29 -14.70
C VAL A 290 -16.70 32.79 -14.39
N PHE A 291 -17.33 32.40 -13.28
CA PHE A 291 -17.39 30.99 -12.88
C PHE A 291 -18.11 30.11 -13.91
N ILE A 292 -19.27 30.56 -14.40
CA ILE A 292 -20.00 29.85 -15.45
C ILE A 292 -19.20 29.79 -16.75
N ALA A 293 -18.49 30.86 -17.13
CA ALA A 293 -17.61 30.84 -18.30
C ALA A 293 -16.51 29.77 -18.20
N GLN A 294 -15.96 29.51 -17.00
CA GLN A 294 -14.99 28.43 -16.80
C GLN A 294 -15.59 27.05 -17.04
N ILE A 295 -16.81 26.80 -16.54
CA ILE A 295 -17.52 25.53 -16.76
C ILE A 295 -17.85 25.35 -18.25
N LEU A 296 -18.37 26.39 -18.90
CA LEU A 296 -18.74 26.32 -20.32
C LEU A 296 -17.53 26.21 -21.25
N GLN A 297 -16.41 26.86 -20.91
CA GLN A 297 -15.14 26.66 -21.61
C GLN A 297 -14.69 25.20 -21.54
N PHE A 298 -14.73 24.61 -20.34
CA PHE A 298 -14.40 23.19 -20.15
C PHE A 298 -15.35 22.27 -20.93
N GLN A 299 -16.67 22.44 -20.79
CA GLN A 299 -17.65 21.61 -21.49
C GLN A 299 -17.55 21.73 -23.01
N CYS A 300 -17.26 22.92 -23.54
CA CYS A 300 -17.04 23.14 -24.96
C CYS A 300 -15.75 22.49 -25.48
N GLN A 301 -14.69 22.42 -24.67
CA GLN A 301 -13.50 21.67 -25.03
C GLN A 301 -13.72 20.15 -24.89
N LEU A 302 -14.52 19.73 -23.91
CA LEU A 302 -14.85 18.33 -23.63
C LEU A 302 -15.76 17.72 -24.70
N SER A 303 -16.71 18.48 -25.25
CA SER A 303 -17.71 17.98 -26.20
C SER A 303 -17.12 17.43 -27.50
N GLY A 304 -15.88 17.81 -27.86
CA GLY A 304 -15.16 17.26 -29.01
C GLY A 304 -14.53 15.89 -28.77
N LEU A 305 -14.56 15.37 -27.53
CA LEU A 305 -13.88 14.13 -27.13
C LEU A 305 -14.81 12.93 -26.99
N PHE A 306 -16.11 13.16 -26.86
CA PHE A 306 -17.12 12.12 -26.64
C PHE A 306 -18.15 12.15 -27.76
N GLU A 307 -18.37 11.01 -28.41
CA GLU A 307 -19.52 10.83 -29.31
C GLU A 307 -20.77 10.49 -28.48
N ALA A 308 -21.89 11.18 -28.75
CA ALA A 308 -23.13 10.96 -28.04
C ALA A 308 -23.59 9.49 -28.15
N GLY A 309 -23.67 8.79 -27.02
CA GLY A 309 -24.16 7.41 -26.94
C GLY A 309 -23.10 6.31 -27.13
N GLN A 310 -21.82 6.66 -27.32
CA GLN A 310 -20.71 5.69 -27.33
C GLN A 310 -20.13 5.55 -25.91
N PRO A 311 -19.93 4.32 -25.38
CA PRO A 311 -19.22 4.13 -24.12
C PRO A 311 -17.78 4.65 -24.25
N LEU A 312 -17.17 5.06 -23.12
CA LEU A 312 -15.74 5.34 -23.08
C LEU A 312 -14.99 4.18 -23.73
N PRO A 313 -14.07 4.43 -24.68
CA PRO A 313 -13.31 3.36 -25.30
C PRO A 313 -12.66 2.49 -24.19
N PRO A 314 -12.72 1.16 -24.32
CA PRO A 314 -12.12 0.25 -23.34
C PRO A 314 -10.61 0.54 -23.19
N ALA A 315 -10.01 0.03 -22.12
CA ALA A 315 -8.56 0.14 -21.95
C ALA A 315 -7.85 -0.38 -23.22
N ASP A 316 -6.89 0.40 -23.70
CA ASP A 316 -6.19 0.20 -24.97
C ASP A 316 -5.50 -1.19 -24.98
N ASP A 317 -5.97 -2.11 -25.84
CA ASP A 317 -5.37 -3.44 -26.06
C ASP A 317 -3.88 -3.35 -26.49
N CYS A 318 -3.41 -2.14 -26.83
CA CYS A 318 -2.02 -1.85 -27.15
C CYS A 318 -1.07 -1.83 -25.94
N ASP A 319 -1.55 -1.86 -24.69
CA ASP A 319 -0.66 -1.83 -23.51
C ASP A 319 0.23 -3.08 -23.42
N GLN A 320 -0.27 -4.26 -23.82
CA GLN A 320 0.56 -5.45 -23.96
C GLN A 320 1.59 -5.27 -25.09
N LEU A 321 1.18 -4.75 -26.24
CA LEU A 321 2.06 -4.54 -27.40
C LEU A 321 3.19 -3.54 -27.10
N ARG A 322 2.88 -2.44 -26.39
CA ARG A 322 3.86 -1.42 -25.99
C ARG A 322 4.82 -1.93 -24.92
N LYS A 323 4.34 -2.73 -23.96
CA LYS A 323 5.20 -3.43 -22.98
C LYS A 323 6.12 -4.43 -23.67
N LEU A 324 5.60 -5.15 -24.69
CA LEU A 324 6.38 -6.10 -25.48
C LEU A 324 7.47 -5.37 -26.28
N LEU A 325 7.12 -4.26 -26.95
CA LEU A 325 8.06 -3.42 -27.70
C LEU A 325 9.14 -2.78 -26.81
N ASP A 326 8.80 -2.28 -25.62
CA ASP A 326 9.78 -1.71 -24.69
C ASP A 326 10.69 -2.80 -24.08
N LYS A 327 10.15 -4.00 -23.83
CA LYS A 327 10.94 -5.17 -23.45
C LYS A 327 11.92 -5.55 -24.56
N THR A 328 11.47 -5.62 -25.81
CA THR A 328 12.33 -5.92 -26.97
C THR A 328 13.43 -4.86 -27.15
N ARG A 329 13.13 -3.58 -26.95
CA ARG A 329 14.13 -2.49 -26.96
C ARG A 329 15.20 -2.67 -25.89
N LYS A 330 14.79 -2.91 -24.63
CA LYS A 330 15.70 -3.14 -23.50
C LYS A 330 16.55 -4.39 -23.68
N GLU A 331 15.97 -5.45 -24.25
CA GLU A 331 16.70 -6.67 -24.60
C GLU A 331 17.74 -6.41 -25.68
N LEU A 332 17.41 -5.67 -26.75
CA LEU A 332 18.35 -5.22 -27.78
C LEU A 332 19.50 -4.38 -27.21
N GLU A 333 19.21 -3.40 -26.34
CA GLU A 333 20.24 -2.60 -25.66
C GLU A 333 21.14 -3.47 -24.77
N SER A 334 20.55 -4.41 -24.01
CA SER A 334 21.30 -5.35 -23.17
C SER A 334 22.18 -6.29 -24.00
N MET A 335 21.72 -6.68 -25.18
CA MET A 335 22.43 -7.57 -26.09
C MET A 335 23.59 -6.83 -26.72
N LEU A 336 23.39 -5.59 -27.19
CA LEU A 336 24.44 -4.68 -27.69
C LEU A 336 25.53 -4.44 -26.64
N LYS A 337 25.15 -4.25 -25.37
CA LYS A 337 26.11 -4.06 -24.27
C LYS A 337 26.92 -5.34 -24.00
N ARG A 338 26.25 -6.50 -23.93
CA ARG A 338 26.91 -7.82 -23.75
C ARG A 338 27.81 -8.19 -24.93
N TYR A 339 27.39 -7.89 -26.16
CA TYR A 339 28.21 -8.11 -27.36
C TYR A 339 29.40 -7.17 -27.40
N GLY A 340 29.24 -5.89 -27.04
CA GLY A 340 30.33 -4.93 -26.92
C GLY A 340 31.37 -5.36 -25.88
N GLU A 341 30.93 -5.82 -24.71
CA GLU A 341 31.81 -6.35 -23.65
C GLU A 341 32.49 -7.66 -24.06
N SER A 342 31.79 -8.56 -24.76
CA SER A 342 32.34 -9.82 -25.27
C SER A 342 33.37 -9.59 -26.38
N THR A 343 33.12 -8.64 -27.28
CA THR A 343 34.06 -8.25 -28.34
C THR A 343 35.31 -7.59 -27.74
N LYS A 344 35.15 -6.77 -26.70
CA LYS A 344 36.28 -6.20 -25.93
C LYS A 344 37.13 -7.29 -25.27
N LYS A 345 36.48 -8.33 -24.72
CA LYS A 345 37.16 -9.51 -24.14
C LYS A 345 37.86 -10.38 -25.18
N ILE A 346 37.28 -10.53 -26.37
CA ILE A 346 37.91 -11.26 -27.49
C ILE A 346 39.16 -10.50 -27.97
N LEU A 347 39.05 -9.18 -28.15
CA LEU A 347 40.19 -8.31 -28.50
C LEU A 347 41.31 -8.35 -27.45
N MET A 348 40.96 -8.38 -26.16
CA MET A 348 41.94 -8.50 -25.07
C MET A 348 42.55 -9.91 -24.94
N ARG A 349 41.92 -10.96 -25.49
CA ARG A 349 42.50 -12.33 -25.55
C ARG A 349 43.39 -12.57 -26.76
N THR A 350 43.34 -11.70 -27.77
CA THR A 350 44.18 -11.77 -28.99
C THR A 350 45.46 -10.96 -28.91
N GLU A 351 46.00 -10.71 -27.71
CA GLU A 351 47.37 -10.20 -27.55
C GLU A 351 48.38 -11.25 -28.05
N GLY A 352 48.63 -11.27 -29.36
CA GLY A 352 49.83 -11.91 -29.88
C GLY A 352 49.94 -12.18 -31.38
N LYS A 353 48.86 -12.49 -32.13
CA LYS A 353 49.00 -12.94 -33.54
C LYS A 353 47.76 -12.72 -34.43
N ALA A 354 47.42 -11.47 -34.75
CA ALA A 354 46.52 -11.17 -35.87
C ALA A 354 47.02 -9.96 -36.66
N SER A 355 46.90 -9.99 -37.99
CA SER A 355 47.41 -8.92 -38.85
C SER A 355 46.55 -7.66 -38.73
N VAL A 356 47.17 -6.47 -38.82
CA VAL A 356 46.49 -5.17 -38.69
C VAL A 356 45.30 -5.04 -39.66
N LYS A 357 45.38 -5.65 -40.86
CA LYS A 357 44.30 -5.66 -41.86
C LYS A 357 43.08 -6.49 -41.46
N GLU A 358 43.25 -7.59 -40.74
CA GLU A 358 42.13 -8.43 -40.27
C GLU A 358 41.38 -7.74 -39.14
N ILE A 359 42.11 -7.08 -38.23
CA ILE A 359 41.54 -6.29 -37.13
C ILE A 359 40.73 -5.10 -37.68
N GLU A 360 41.21 -4.46 -38.75
CA GLU A 360 40.50 -3.35 -39.40
C GLU A 360 39.23 -3.81 -40.12
N SER A 361 39.24 -4.98 -40.77
CA SER A 361 38.05 -5.52 -41.45
C SER A 361 36.95 -5.94 -40.47
N VAL A 362 37.33 -6.54 -39.33
CA VAL A 362 36.41 -6.91 -38.25
C VAL A 362 35.86 -5.66 -37.57
N ALA A 363 36.71 -4.66 -37.30
CA ALA A 363 36.27 -3.38 -36.74
C ALA A 363 35.29 -2.63 -37.67
N ASN A 364 35.48 -2.72 -38.99
CA ASN A 364 34.59 -2.09 -39.96
C ASN A 364 33.28 -2.86 -40.17
N HIS A 365 33.28 -4.20 -40.15
CA HIS A 365 32.05 -5.00 -40.16
C HIS A 365 31.22 -4.81 -38.89
N VAL A 366 31.89 -4.71 -37.74
CA VAL A 366 31.26 -4.38 -36.47
C VAL A 366 30.67 -2.97 -36.54
N ARG A 367 31.40 -1.94 -36.98
CA ARG A 367 30.85 -0.58 -37.15
C ARG A 367 29.65 -0.49 -38.09
N ALA A 368 29.68 -1.22 -39.21
CA ALA A 368 28.57 -1.22 -40.17
C ALA A 368 27.31 -1.86 -39.58
N SER A 369 27.47 -2.98 -38.84
CA SER A 369 26.37 -3.65 -38.14
C SER A 369 25.83 -2.81 -36.96
N TYR A 370 26.70 -2.03 -36.31
CA TYR A 370 26.31 -1.06 -35.27
C TYR A 370 25.48 0.09 -35.85
N ALA A 371 25.76 0.58 -37.06
CA ALA A 371 25.04 1.70 -37.65
C ALA A 371 23.59 1.37 -38.04
N GLU A 372 23.31 0.14 -38.49
CA GLU A 372 21.94 -0.31 -38.78
C GLU A 372 21.13 -0.57 -37.49
N LEU A 373 21.75 -1.12 -36.45
CA LEU A 373 21.11 -1.38 -35.16
C LEU A 373 20.93 -0.11 -34.32
N ASP A 374 21.87 0.84 -34.34
CA ASP A 374 21.66 2.19 -33.80
C ASP A 374 20.57 2.92 -34.59
N GLY A 375 20.51 2.74 -35.91
CA GLY A 375 19.44 3.29 -36.75
C GLY A 375 18.06 2.75 -36.36
N LEU A 376 17.96 1.45 -36.05
CA LEU A 376 16.73 0.82 -35.56
C LEU A 376 16.37 1.29 -34.14
N THR A 377 17.38 1.42 -33.26
CA THR A 377 17.22 1.89 -31.88
C THR A 377 16.81 3.36 -31.83
N LEU A 378 17.39 4.20 -32.68
CA LEU A 378 17.01 5.59 -32.88
C LEU A 378 15.63 5.71 -33.52
N SER A 379 15.26 4.86 -34.49
CA SER A 379 13.91 4.85 -35.07
C SER A 379 12.84 4.40 -34.07
N LEU A 380 13.15 3.45 -33.18
CA LEU A 380 12.28 3.03 -32.08
C LEU A 380 12.21 4.10 -30.96
N ALA A 381 13.29 4.85 -30.74
CA ALA A 381 13.33 5.98 -29.81
C ALA A 381 12.56 7.21 -30.33
N ASP A 382 12.68 7.54 -31.62
CA ASP A 382 11.92 8.61 -32.29
C ASP A 382 10.42 8.28 -32.38
N ALA A 383 10.07 6.99 -32.42
CA ALA A 383 8.68 6.52 -32.37
C ALA A 383 8.03 6.64 -30.97
N GLY A 384 8.76 7.11 -29.95
CA GLY A 384 8.24 7.32 -28.59
C GLY A 384 7.88 6.03 -27.83
N LEU A 385 8.26 4.86 -28.34
CA LEU A 385 7.94 3.56 -27.78
C LEU A 385 9.10 3.09 -26.88
N GLY A 386 9.06 3.48 -25.60
CA GLY A 386 9.99 2.97 -24.60
C GLY A 386 10.45 3.93 -23.50
N GLN A 387 9.84 5.09 -23.36
CA GLN A 387 9.90 5.77 -22.06
C GLN A 387 9.00 4.98 -21.10
N GLY A 388 9.58 4.55 -19.96
CA GLY A 388 9.01 3.56 -19.06
C GLY A 388 7.53 3.78 -18.72
N ALA A 389 6.84 2.68 -18.41
CA ALA A 389 5.41 2.66 -18.08
C ALA A 389 4.98 3.88 -17.24
N LEU A 390 4.28 4.82 -17.87
CA LEU A 390 3.43 5.75 -17.14
C LEU A 390 2.14 4.99 -16.78
N PRO A 391 1.62 5.17 -15.56
CA PRO A 391 0.66 4.27 -14.95
C PRO A 391 -0.72 4.35 -15.63
N ARG A 392 -1.62 3.45 -15.23
CA ARG A 392 -3.04 3.42 -15.60
C ARG A 392 -3.60 4.83 -15.89
N GLN A 393 -3.89 5.08 -17.18
CA GLN A 393 -4.93 6.00 -17.67
C GLN A 393 -4.89 7.50 -17.22
N ARG A 394 -4.57 8.42 -18.17
CA ARG A 394 -4.59 9.91 -18.00
C ARG A 394 -5.38 10.60 -19.12
N MET A 395 -6.64 10.24 -19.32
CA MET A 395 -7.40 10.63 -20.51
C MET A 395 -7.56 12.15 -20.65
N LEU A 396 -7.95 12.87 -19.60
CA LEU A 396 -8.18 14.32 -19.69
C LEU A 396 -6.88 15.08 -20.03
N LEU A 397 -5.77 14.68 -19.42
CA LEU A 397 -4.47 15.28 -19.74
C LEU A 397 -4.12 15.07 -21.21
N ARG A 398 -4.20 13.82 -21.70
CA ARG A 398 -3.96 13.49 -23.12
C ARG A 398 -4.93 14.16 -24.08
N ALA A 399 -6.13 14.50 -23.62
CA ALA A 399 -7.13 15.21 -24.40
C ALA A 399 -6.93 16.74 -24.44
N GLY A 400 -5.84 17.25 -23.87
CA GLY A 400 -5.49 18.67 -23.92
C GLY A 400 -5.85 19.47 -22.66
N PHE A 401 -6.15 18.82 -21.53
CA PHE A 401 -6.44 19.51 -20.27
C PHE A 401 -5.21 19.52 -19.34
N PHE A 402 -4.63 20.69 -19.09
CA PHE A 402 -3.63 20.90 -18.03
C PHE A 402 -4.30 21.24 -16.69
N GLU A 403 -5.34 22.08 -16.74
CA GLU A 403 -6.13 22.48 -15.58
C GLU A 403 -7.63 22.43 -15.88
N LEU A 404 -8.39 21.85 -14.96
CA LEU A 404 -9.85 21.79 -14.99
C LEU A 404 -10.46 22.98 -14.24
N PRO A 405 -11.70 23.37 -14.54
CA PRO A 405 -12.43 24.33 -13.71
C PRO A 405 -12.59 23.81 -12.26
N PRO A 406 -12.96 24.68 -11.32
CA PRO A 406 -13.19 24.27 -9.92
C PRO A 406 -14.32 23.25 -9.76
N ALA A 407 -15.23 23.20 -10.73
CA ALA A 407 -16.30 22.22 -10.86
C ALA A 407 -16.64 21.96 -12.33
N GLY A 408 -17.15 20.77 -12.63
CA GLY A 408 -17.62 20.42 -13.95
C GLY A 408 -18.36 19.08 -13.96
N TYR A 409 -18.75 18.63 -15.14
CA TYR A 409 -19.49 17.39 -15.34
C TYR A 409 -18.71 16.49 -16.30
N LEU A 410 -18.72 15.19 -16.03
CA LEU A 410 -18.07 14.17 -16.85
C LEU A 410 -19.06 13.05 -17.17
N PRO A 411 -19.07 12.54 -18.42
CA PRO A 411 -19.87 11.38 -18.77
C PRO A 411 -19.25 10.11 -18.16
N VAL A 412 -20.08 9.17 -17.71
CA VAL A 412 -19.67 7.84 -17.21
C VAL A 412 -20.63 6.77 -17.74
N ASP A 413 -20.19 5.52 -17.82
CA ASP A 413 -21.06 4.37 -18.07
C ASP A 413 -21.54 3.77 -16.74
N PRO A 414 -22.85 3.78 -16.43
CA PRO A 414 -23.42 3.17 -15.21
C PRO A 414 -23.15 1.66 -15.06
N LYS A 415 -22.77 0.97 -16.15
CA LYS A 415 -22.48 -0.47 -16.14
C LYS A 415 -21.07 -0.81 -15.65
N THR A 416 -20.16 0.16 -15.67
CA THR A 416 -18.75 0.00 -15.30
C THR A 416 -18.52 0.69 -13.94
N PRO A 417 -17.62 0.20 -13.07
CA PRO A 417 -17.27 0.90 -11.83
C PRO A 417 -16.89 2.36 -12.10
N VAL A 418 -17.46 3.28 -11.33
CA VAL A 418 -17.24 4.73 -11.55
C VAL A 418 -15.81 5.11 -11.18
N GLU A 419 -15.23 4.40 -10.21
CA GLU A 419 -13.90 4.64 -9.69
C GLU A 419 -12.83 4.37 -10.74
N ASP A 420 -12.97 3.25 -11.47
CA ASP A 420 -12.05 2.90 -12.56
C ASP A 420 -12.15 3.92 -13.70
N GLN A 421 -13.38 4.38 -14.02
CA GLN A 421 -13.60 5.37 -15.07
C GLN A 421 -13.08 6.75 -14.69
N CYS A 422 -13.28 7.20 -13.46
CA CYS A 422 -12.80 8.49 -13.00
C CYS A 422 -11.28 8.46 -12.78
N ALA A 423 -10.73 7.40 -12.18
CA ALA A 423 -9.28 7.20 -12.12
C ALA A 423 -8.67 7.25 -13.53
N ARG A 424 -9.36 6.68 -14.54
CA ARG A 424 -8.93 6.79 -15.95
C ARG A 424 -8.86 8.20 -16.48
N MET A 425 -9.88 8.97 -16.16
CA MET A 425 -10.05 10.31 -16.70
C MET A 425 -9.03 11.27 -16.12
N PHE A 426 -8.93 11.29 -14.80
CA PHE A 426 -8.10 12.25 -14.06
C PHE A 426 -6.63 11.83 -13.98
N GLY A 427 -6.35 10.52 -13.92
CA GLY A 427 -5.01 10.00 -13.67
C GLY A 427 -4.56 10.16 -12.23
N GLU A 428 -3.29 9.83 -11.99
CA GLU A 428 -2.67 9.79 -10.67
C GLU A 428 -2.19 11.16 -10.15
N GLY A 429 -2.28 12.21 -10.98
CA GLY A 429 -1.89 13.58 -10.60
C GLY A 429 -2.84 14.24 -9.60
N VAL A 430 -3.96 13.58 -9.29
CA VAL A 430 -4.97 14.03 -8.32
C VAL A 430 -5.46 12.84 -7.48
N HIS A 431 -6.06 13.16 -6.34
CA HIS A 431 -6.67 12.19 -5.44
C HIS A 431 -8.20 12.34 -5.45
N LEU A 432 -8.90 11.28 -5.81
CA LEU A 432 -10.35 11.27 -6.01
C LEU A 432 -11.09 10.78 -4.75
N HIS A 433 -12.14 11.49 -4.35
CA HIS A 433 -13.06 11.14 -3.26
C HIS A 433 -14.46 10.96 -3.84
N TYR A 434 -15.16 9.88 -3.54
CA TYR A 434 -16.46 9.57 -4.14
C TYR A 434 -17.60 9.78 -3.15
N HIS A 435 -18.67 10.44 -3.60
CA HIS A 435 -19.85 10.76 -2.79
C HIS A 435 -21.13 10.40 -3.55
N ALA A 436 -21.98 9.57 -2.94
CA ALA A 436 -23.36 9.42 -3.39
C ALA A 436 -24.19 10.60 -2.85
N VAL A 437 -24.85 11.35 -3.73
CA VAL A 437 -25.67 12.51 -3.36
C VAL A 437 -26.98 12.52 -4.13
N ARG A 438 -28.01 13.20 -3.61
CA ARG A 438 -29.27 13.33 -4.34
C ARG A 438 -29.07 14.24 -5.55
N LYS A 439 -29.73 13.91 -6.66
CA LYS A 439 -29.58 14.68 -7.91
C LYS A 439 -29.92 16.17 -7.76
N ASP A 440 -30.86 16.55 -6.89
CA ASP A 440 -31.25 17.94 -6.62
C ASP A 440 -30.17 18.74 -5.85
N GLU A 441 -29.28 18.08 -5.12
CA GLU A 441 -28.20 18.74 -4.36
C GLU A 441 -27.04 19.22 -5.26
N ILE A 442 -26.89 18.63 -6.45
CA ILE A 442 -25.81 18.94 -7.39
C ILE A 442 -25.75 20.43 -7.72
N GLY A 443 -26.90 21.10 -7.86
CA GLY A 443 -26.96 22.53 -8.14
C GLY A 443 -26.27 23.38 -7.06
N HIS A 444 -26.54 23.09 -5.78
CA HIS A 444 -25.90 23.77 -4.65
C HIS A 444 -24.41 23.43 -4.55
N LEU A 445 -24.02 22.18 -4.86
CA LEU A 445 -22.60 21.80 -4.87
C LEU A 445 -21.78 22.55 -5.94
N VAL A 446 -22.41 22.92 -7.06
CA VAL A 446 -21.81 23.78 -8.08
C VAL A 446 -21.69 25.22 -7.58
N GLU A 447 -22.72 25.76 -6.93
CA GLU A 447 -22.67 27.10 -6.32
C GLU A 447 -21.55 27.20 -5.28
N GLU A 448 -21.37 26.18 -4.44
CA GLU A 448 -20.28 26.12 -3.46
C GLU A 448 -18.87 26.16 -4.09
N ALA A 449 -18.74 25.66 -5.31
CA ALA A 449 -17.47 25.64 -6.03
C ALA A 449 -17.11 26.99 -6.67
N GLN A 450 -18.02 27.98 -6.66
CA GLN A 450 -17.85 29.28 -7.33
C GLN A 450 -16.51 29.96 -7.00
N HIS A 451 -16.07 29.87 -5.74
CA HIS A 451 -14.88 30.56 -5.24
C HIS A 451 -13.65 29.65 -5.09
N LEU A 452 -13.73 28.38 -5.46
CA LEU A 452 -12.60 27.46 -5.39
C LEU A 452 -11.63 27.68 -6.55
N ASP A 453 -10.37 27.35 -6.37
CA ASP A 453 -9.39 27.43 -7.47
C ASP A 453 -9.61 26.33 -8.51
N ARG A 454 -9.07 26.56 -9.71
CA ARG A 454 -9.01 25.55 -10.78
C ARG A 454 -8.22 24.32 -10.31
N ILE A 455 -8.51 23.16 -10.89
CA ILE A 455 -7.86 21.89 -10.51
C ILE A 455 -6.69 21.62 -11.45
N SER A 456 -5.47 21.49 -10.95
CA SER A 456 -4.29 21.16 -11.76
C SER A 456 -4.09 19.65 -11.87
N LEU A 457 -4.00 19.13 -13.09
CA LEU A 457 -3.72 17.71 -13.35
C LEU A 457 -2.22 17.37 -13.33
N THR A 458 -1.36 18.39 -13.42
CA THR A 458 0.09 18.21 -13.49
C THR A 458 0.80 18.50 -12.16
N ARG A 459 0.24 19.36 -11.30
CA ARG A 459 0.87 19.76 -10.03
C ARG A 459 1.23 18.57 -9.13
N GLY A 460 0.34 17.59 -9.00
CA GLY A 460 0.61 16.36 -8.24
C GLY A 460 1.59 15.41 -8.92
N LEU A 461 1.73 15.49 -10.25
CA LEU A 461 2.74 14.74 -11.01
C LEU A 461 4.13 15.36 -10.84
N ASP A 462 4.22 16.69 -10.86
CA ASP A 462 5.46 17.45 -10.65
C ASP A 462 5.96 17.34 -9.20
N ASN A 463 5.02 17.38 -8.24
CA ASN A 463 5.31 17.26 -6.82
C ASN A 463 4.24 16.39 -6.13
N PRO A 464 4.56 15.12 -5.80
CA PRO A 464 3.63 14.22 -5.12
C PRO A 464 3.09 14.73 -3.78
N ALA A 465 3.83 15.62 -3.09
CA ALA A 465 3.36 16.24 -1.85
C ALA A 465 2.30 17.34 -2.06
N ALA A 466 2.11 17.79 -3.31
CA ALA A 466 1.15 18.83 -3.70
C ALA A 466 -0.04 18.25 -4.50
N ILE A 467 -0.36 16.97 -4.29
CA ILE A 467 -1.48 16.30 -4.97
C ILE A 467 -2.79 17.00 -4.66
N GLU A 468 -3.54 17.34 -5.71
CA GLU A 468 -4.83 17.99 -5.54
C GLU A 468 -5.91 16.98 -5.20
N ARG A 469 -6.85 17.37 -4.33
CA ARG A 469 -7.97 16.53 -3.94
C ARG A 469 -9.21 16.95 -4.73
N VAL A 470 -9.89 15.98 -5.33
CA VAL A 470 -11.09 16.18 -6.15
C VAL A 470 -12.20 15.31 -5.58
N GLU A 471 -13.38 15.90 -5.42
CA GLU A 471 -14.59 15.19 -5.00
C GLU A 471 -15.44 14.89 -6.23
N ILE A 472 -15.87 13.64 -6.35
CA ILE A 472 -16.72 13.09 -7.40
C ILE A 472 -18.10 12.80 -6.79
N PHE A 473 -19.10 13.54 -7.26
CA PHE A 473 -20.48 13.42 -6.85
C PHE A 473 -21.25 12.58 -7.85
N VAL A 474 -21.73 11.43 -7.39
CA VAL A 474 -22.50 10.47 -8.15
C VAL A 474 -23.99 10.70 -7.85
N PRO A 475 -24.76 11.26 -8.79
CA PRO A 475 -26.18 11.55 -8.58
C PRO A 475 -26.94 10.24 -8.34
N ASP A 476 -27.72 10.22 -7.26
CA ASP A 476 -28.50 9.07 -6.76
C ASP A 476 -27.66 7.77 -6.63
N GLY A 477 -26.35 7.89 -6.42
CA GLY A 477 -25.43 6.75 -6.36
C GLY A 477 -25.75 5.77 -5.23
N LEU A 478 -25.46 4.49 -5.46
CA LEU A 478 -25.61 3.45 -4.44
C LEU A 478 -24.24 3.11 -3.84
N ALA A 479 -24.02 3.48 -2.58
CA ALA A 479 -22.81 3.13 -1.86
C ALA A 479 -22.87 1.66 -1.38
N SER A 480 -21.82 0.90 -1.64
CA SER A 480 -21.61 -0.45 -1.12
C SER A 480 -20.25 -0.54 -0.43
N ASP A 481 -20.20 -1.23 0.70
CA ASP A 481 -18.94 -1.59 1.32
C ASP A 481 -18.28 -2.68 0.46
N ALA A 482 -17.30 -2.32 -0.36
CA ALA A 482 -16.51 -3.30 -1.08
C ALA A 482 -15.41 -3.80 -0.15
N GLN A 483 -15.59 -5.01 0.36
CA GLN A 483 -14.53 -5.74 1.03
C GLN A 483 -13.56 -6.24 -0.06
N PRO A 484 -12.27 -5.89 -0.04
CA PRO A 484 -11.33 -6.37 -1.04
C PRO A 484 -11.31 -7.91 -0.98
N ALA A 485 -11.59 -8.55 -2.11
CA ALA A 485 -11.50 -10.01 -2.20
C ALA A 485 -10.04 -10.43 -2.01
N ALA A 486 -9.77 -11.26 -1.00
CA ALA A 486 -8.44 -11.78 -0.76
C ALA A 486 -8.08 -12.75 -1.90
N ALA A 487 -7.19 -12.37 -2.81
CA ALA A 487 -6.69 -13.27 -3.85
C ALA A 487 -5.97 -14.48 -3.22
N GLY A 488 -6.15 -15.68 -3.75
CA GLY A 488 -5.50 -16.91 -3.28
C GLY A 488 -6.47 -17.97 -2.76
N THR A 489 -5.93 -19.14 -2.40
CA THR A 489 -6.67 -20.28 -1.85
C THR A 489 -6.09 -20.65 -0.49
N TRP A 490 -6.93 -20.83 0.52
CA TRP A 490 -6.53 -21.19 1.88
C TRP A 490 -6.84 -22.65 2.19
N TRP A 491 -5.97 -23.27 2.97
CA TRP A 491 -6.05 -24.67 3.35
C TRP A 491 -5.75 -24.83 4.83
N ARG A 492 -6.55 -25.64 5.53
CA ARG A 492 -6.12 -26.19 6.82
C ARG A 492 -5.10 -27.30 6.55
N THR A 493 -4.00 -27.28 7.28
CA THR A 493 -2.88 -28.19 7.09
C THR A 493 -2.68 -29.06 8.31
N GLU A 494 -2.63 -30.37 8.11
CA GLU A 494 -2.13 -31.34 9.08
C GLU A 494 -0.84 -31.92 8.53
N LEU A 495 0.26 -31.82 9.26
CA LEU A 495 1.59 -32.15 8.77
C LEU A 495 2.33 -33.02 9.79
N ASP A 496 2.85 -34.17 9.34
CA ASP A 496 3.84 -34.96 10.07
C ASP A 496 5.23 -34.39 9.79
N PHE A 497 6.09 -34.26 10.81
CA PHE A 497 7.45 -33.74 10.64
C PHE A 497 8.27 -34.48 9.58
N ARG A 498 7.99 -35.77 9.33
CA ARG A 498 8.59 -36.56 8.25
C ARG A 498 8.42 -35.91 6.87
N ALA A 499 7.33 -35.16 6.64
CA ALA A 499 7.13 -34.41 5.40
C ALA A 499 8.22 -33.35 5.17
N VAL A 500 8.58 -32.60 6.21
CA VAL A 500 9.62 -31.56 6.13
C VAL A 500 11.00 -32.19 5.91
N LEU A 501 11.28 -33.31 6.59
CA LEU A 501 12.52 -34.06 6.42
C LEU A 501 12.67 -34.66 5.00
N ALA A 502 11.60 -35.23 4.45
CA ALA A 502 11.61 -35.80 3.11
C ALA A 502 11.95 -34.75 2.06
N LEU A 503 11.28 -33.59 2.09
CA LEU A 503 11.57 -32.47 1.17
C LEU A 503 13.02 -31.96 1.28
N MET A 504 13.66 -32.06 2.44
CA MET A 504 15.07 -31.71 2.62
C MET A 504 16.05 -32.79 2.13
N LYS A 505 15.60 -34.06 2.03
CA LYS A 505 16.42 -35.22 1.66
C LYS A 505 16.35 -35.60 0.17
N VAL A 506 15.35 -35.13 -0.57
CA VAL A 506 15.14 -35.40 -2.01
C VAL A 506 16.32 -34.96 -2.91
N ALA A 507 17.35 -34.30 -2.37
CA ALA A 507 18.58 -34.00 -3.11
C ALA A 507 19.83 -34.47 -2.34
N PRO A 508 20.49 -35.57 -2.74
CA PRO A 508 21.83 -35.89 -2.24
C PRO A 508 22.84 -34.86 -2.75
N ALA A 509 23.80 -34.48 -1.90
CA ALA A 509 24.89 -33.59 -2.29
C ALA A 509 25.80 -34.32 -3.32
N GLU A 510 25.93 -33.79 -4.54
CA GLU A 510 27.06 -34.18 -5.39
C GLU A 510 28.36 -33.81 -4.66
N GLY A 511 29.22 -34.82 -4.51
CA GLY A 511 30.36 -34.82 -3.60
C GLY A 511 31.39 -33.73 -3.85
N ASP A 512 32.29 -33.59 -2.86
CA ASP A 512 33.49 -32.76 -2.85
C ASP A 512 34.28 -32.84 -4.16
N GLY A 513 33.86 -32.05 -5.16
CA GLY A 513 34.63 -31.78 -6.34
C GLY A 513 35.82 -30.91 -5.94
N GLN A 514 37.00 -31.53 -5.91
CA GLN A 514 38.29 -30.86 -5.70
C GLN A 514 38.30 -29.47 -6.31
N GLN A 515 38.32 -28.49 -5.42
CA GLN A 515 38.61 -27.09 -5.73
C GLN A 515 39.93 -27.06 -6.54
N PRO A 516 39.97 -26.51 -7.76
CA PRO A 516 41.23 -26.32 -8.44
C PRO A 516 42.07 -25.39 -7.56
N THR A 517 43.17 -25.92 -7.05
CA THR A 517 44.19 -25.20 -6.29
C THR A 517 44.66 -24.00 -7.12
N GLN A 518 44.11 -22.82 -6.83
CA GLN A 518 44.72 -21.57 -7.26
C GLN A 518 45.89 -21.28 -6.31
N ALA A 519 47.07 -21.26 -6.90
CA ALA A 519 48.33 -20.88 -6.28
C ALA A 519 48.22 -19.48 -5.63
N PRO A 520 48.98 -19.21 -4.55
CA PRO A 520 48.94 -17.94 -3.84
C PRO A 520 49.53 -16.84 -4.72
N THR A 521 48.68 -15.99 -5.32
CA THR A 521 49.13 -14.73 -5.91
C THR A 521 49.37 -13.71 -4.81
N ALA A 522 50.60 -13.23 -4.78
CA ALA A 522 51.14 -12.25 -3.84
C ALA A 522 50.25 -11.01 -3.68
N SER A 523 50.05 -10.60 -2.42
CA SER A 523 49.49 -9.30 -2.07
C SER A 523 50.46 -8.17 -2.45
N PRO A 524 49.98 -7.04 -3.01
CA PRO A 524 50.76 -5.81 -3.04
C PRO A 524 50.76 -5.17 -1.64
N THR A 525 51.96 -4.90 -1.16
CA THR A 525 52.32 -4.04 -0.02
C THR A 525 51.77 -2.62 -0.15
N GLY A 526 51.21 -2.07 0.94
CA GLY A 526 51.07 -0.61 1.09
C GLY A 526 50.08 -0.10 2.14
N ALA A 527 50.63 0.32 3.30
CA ALA A 527 50.13 1.31 4.28
C ALA A 527 49.20 0.87 5.45
N PRO A 528 49.33 1.51 6.63
CA PRO A 528 49.24 0.84 7.92
C PRO A 528 47.89 1.04 8.60
N THR A 529 47.42 0.02 9.30
CA THR A 529 46.37 0.21 10.31
C THR A 529 46.65 -0.67 11.52
N THR A 530 46.52 -0.05 12.67
CA THR A 530 46.87 -0.51 14.01
C THR A 530 46.26 -1.88 14.35
N ALA A 531 47.09 -2.79 14.86
CA ALA A 531 46.67 -4.11 15.32
C ALA A 531 45.76 -4.02 16.56
N PRO A 532 44.61 -4.70 16.61
CA PRO A 532 43.85 -4.84 17.84
C PRO A 532 44.49 -5.90 18.76
N SER A 533 44.42 -5.64 20.06
CA SER A 533 45.07 -6.42 21.14
C SER A 533 44.65 -7.90 21.20
N GLY A 534 45.51 -8.73 21.81
CA GLY A 534 45.35 -10.20 21.93
C GLY A 534 44.08 -10.72 22.62
N LYS A 535 43.22 -9.86 23.19
CA LYS A 535 41.87 -10.23 23.66
C LYS A 535 40.88 -10.47 22.50
N ALA A 536 41.01 -9.74 21.40
CA ALA A 536 40.14 -9.90 20.22
C ALA A 536 40.40 -11.22 19.46
N ARG A 537 41.66 -11.68 19.41
CA ARG A 537 42.02 -12.98 18.81
C ARG A 537 41.51 -14.17 19.64
N LYS A 538 41.47 -14.08 20.97
CA LYS A 538 40.89 -15.12 21.83
C LYS A 538 39.35 -15.14 21.75
N ALA A 539 38.71 -13.97 21.64
CA ALA A 539 37.26 -13.87 21.43
C ALA A 539 36.82 -14.40 20.04
N ALA A 540 37.60 -14.14 18.99
CA ALA A 540 37.33 -14.68 17.65
C ALA A 540 37.55 -16.20 17.58
N ALA A 541 38.54 -16.75 18.30
CA ALA A 541 38.78 -18.19 18.38
C ALA A 541 37.71 -18.92 19.22
N SER A 542 37.23 -18.32 20.32
CA SER A 542 36.12 -18.86 21.11
C SER A 542 34.78 -18.74 20.39
N ALA A 543 34.56 -17.67 19.62
CA ALA A 543 33.39 -17.52 18.75
C ALA A 543 33.38 -18.58 17.65
N LYS A 544 34.54 -18.86 17.02
CA LYS A 544 34.65 -19.90 15.99
C LYS A 544 34.45 -21.32 16.54
N ALA A 545 34.96 -21.62 17.74
CA ALA A 545 34.74 -22.90 18.42
C ALA A 545 33.29 -23.08 18.90
N ALA A 546 32.64 -22.01 19.39
CA ALA A 546 31.21 -22.02 19.69
C ALA A 546 30.37 -22.19 18.41
N GLN A 547 30.76 -21.55 17.31
CA GLN A 547 30.11 -21.63 16.00
C GLN A 547 30.18 -23.05 15.39
N GLU A 548 31.30 -23.77 15.56
CA GLU A 548 31.43 -25.18 15.16
C GLU A 548 30.62 -26.13 16.08
N MET A 549 30.55 -25.87 17.39
CA MET A 549 29.70 -26.62 18.33
C MET A 549 28.19 -26.41 18.07
N HIS A 550 27.75 -25.20 17.75
CA HIS A 550 26.34 -24.88 17.42
C HIS A 550 25.89 -25.52 16.11
N ARG A 551 26.75 -25.55 15.08
CA ARG A 551 26.49 -26.20 13.78
C ARG A 551 26.32 -27.72 13.94
N ALA A 552 27.12 -28.34 14.81
CA ALA A 552 26.96 -29.75 15.18
C ALA A 552 25.68 -29.98 16.02
N GLY A 553 25.25 -28.99 16.82
CA GLY A 553 24.03 -29.02 17.63
C GLY A 553 22.74 -28.97 16.81
N PHE A 554 22.65 -28.13 15.77
CA PHE A 554 21.49 -28.06 14.87
C PHE A 554 21.29 -29.36 14.08
N ALA A 555 22.36 -29.87 13.46
CA ALA A 555 22.33 -31.15 12.73
C ALA A 555 22.06 -32.35 13.67
N LYS A 556 22.66 -32.37 14.87
CA LYS A 556 22.38 -33.41 15.88
C LYS A 556 20.98 -33.29 16.50
N GLY A 557 20.41 -32.09 16.59
CA GLY A 557 19.05 -31.85 17.09
C GLY A 557 17.99 -32.32 16.11
N LEU A 558 18.16 -32.05 14.81
CA LEU A 558 17.34 -32.64 13.75
C LEU A 558 17.50 -34.16 13.68
N GLN A 559 18.73 -34.69 13.82
CA GLN A 559 18.96 -36.14 13.86
C GLN A 559 18.39 -36.80 15.12
N SER A 560 18.44 -36.17 16.29
CA SER A 560 17.90 -36.75 17.53
C SER A 560 16.36 -36.72 17.55
N MET A 561 15.74 -35.74 16.91
CA MET A 561 14.30 -35.72 16.64
C MET A 561 13.88 -36.78 15.61
N ALA A 562 14.73 -37.10 14.63
CA ALA A 562 14.49 -38.16 13.65
C ALA A 562 14.78 -39.58 14.18
N LEU A 563 15.65 -39.73 15.19
CA LEU A 563 16.01 -41.02 15.80
C LEU A 563 15.09 -41.44 16.97
N GLY A 564 14.26 -40.52 17.49
CA GLY A 564 13.23 -40.84 18.48
C GLY A 564 11.91 -41.20 17.80
N ARG A 565 11.28 -42.31 18.18
CA ARG A 565 9.90 -42.71 17.80
C ARG A 565 8.82 -41.74 18.33
N LEU A 566 8.99 -40.43 18.16
CA LEU A 566 8.03 -39.41 18.56
C LEU A 566 7.38 -38.85 17.29
N GLU A 567 6.14 -39.26 17.04
CA GLU A 567 5.33 -38.72 15.93
C GLU A 567 4.91 -37.28 16.25
N PHE A 568 5.40 -36.32 15.47
CA PHE A 568 5.03 -34.90 15.60
C PHE A 568 3.99 -34.53 14.55
N MET A 569 2.75 -34.37 15.00
CA MET A 569 1.67 -33.82 14.18
C MET A 569 1.55 -32.32 14.40
N PHE A 570 1.68 -31.56 13.32
CA PHE A 570 1.48 -30.12 13.27
C PHE A 570 0.11 -29.79 12.67
N ASP A 571 -0.54 -28.75 13.18
CA ASP A 571 -1.74 -28.15 12.60
C ASP A 571 -1.43 -26.69 12.19
N GLY A 572 -2.02 -26.21 11.11
CA GLY A 572 -1.84 -24.84 10.69
C GLY A 572 -2.54 -24.46 9.39
N LEU A 573 -2.02 -23.41 8.76
CA LEU A 573 -2.65 -22.73 7.63
C LEU A 573 -1.68 -22.65 6.46
N THR A 574 -2.16 -23.01 5.28
CA THR A 574 -1.48 -22.78 4.00
C THR A 574 -2.27 -21.80 3.15
N ARG A 575 -1.58 -20.91 2.44
CA ARG A 575 -2.13 -20.11 1.35
C ARG A 575 -1.34 -20.34 0.07
N GLY A 576 -2.04 -20.68 -1.02
CA GLY A 576 -1.51 -20.64 -2.38
C GLY A 576 -2.02 -19.40 -3.11
N ASN A 577 -1.19 -18.79 -3.95
CA ASN A 577 -1.59 -17.65 -4.80
C ASN A 577 -0.85 -17.66 -6.14
N LYS A 578 -1.49 -17.12 -7.18
CA LYS A 578 -0.88 -16.83 -8.47
C LYS A 578 -0.81 -15.31 -8.64
N GLY A 579 0.41 -14.76 -8.62
CA GLY A 579 0.66 -13.33 -8.76
C GLY A 579 0.93 -12.94 -10.21
N GLU A 580 0.52 -11.73 -10.63
CA GLU A 580 0.78 -11.20 -11.98
C GLU A 580 2.28 -10.98 -12.26
N GLU A 581 3.09 -10.69 -11.23
CA GLU A 581 4.54 -10.43 -11.36
C GLU A 581 5.45 -11.56 -10.84
N SER A 582 4.96 -12.42 -9.93
CA SER A 582 5.79 -13.40 -9.21
C SER A 582 5.56 -14.86 -9.60
N GLY A 583 4.65 -15.14 -10.54
CA GLY A 583 4.27 -16.51 -10.91
C GLY A 583 3.43 -17.18 -9.82
N TYR A 584 3.85 -18.35 -9.35
CA TYR A 584 3.17 -19.13 -8.31
C TYR A 584 3.85 -18.95 -6.96
N ALA A 585 3.06 -18.72 -5.92
CA ALA A 585 3.53 -18.49 -4.57
C ALA A 585 2.74 -19.34 -3.57
N PHE A 586 3.42 -19.89 -2.58
CA PHE A 586 2.76 -20.48 -1.41
C PHE A 586 3.35 -19.95 -0.11
N THR A 587 2.59 -20.10 0.97
CA THR A 587 3.01 -19.81 2.34
C THR A 587 2.31 -20.78 3.27
N LEU A 588 3.07 -21.45 4.13
CA LEU A 588 2.65 -22.46 5.10
C LEU A 588 3.12 -22.01 6.48
N VAL A 589 2.22 -22.05 7.46
CA VAL A 589 2.54 -21.85 8.87
C VAL A 589 1.92 -22.98 9.65
N VAL A 590 2.72 -23.74 10.40
CA VAL A 590 2.26 -24.88 11.20
C VAL A 590 2.88 -24.89 12.59
N VAL A 591 2.15 -25.42 13.56
CA VAL A 591 2.57 -25.48 14.98
C VAL A 591 2.31 -26.87 15.55
N ALA A 592 3.24 -27.37 16.35
CA ALA A 592 3.08 -28.58 17.16
C ALA A 592 3.35 -28.31 18.64
N GLU A 593 2.65 -29.02 19.52
CA GLU A 593 2.87 -29.02 20.97
C GLU A 593 3.59 -30.32 21.40
N LEU A 594 4.77 -30.20 22.02
CA LEU A 594 5.44 -31.34 22.65
C LEU A 594 4.74 -31.67 23.97
N LYS A 595 3.99 -32.79 23.99
CA LYS A 595 3.60 -33.45 25.24
C LYS A 595 4.84 -34.13 25.84
N LYS A 596 5.52 -33.48 26.79
CA LYS A 596 6.55 -34.14 27.61
C LYS A 596 5.89 -35.19 28.51
N GLY A 597 6.50 -36.37 28.64
CA GLY A 597 6.16 -37.32 29.69
C GLY A 597 6.44 -36.72 31.07
N ALA A 598 5.38 -36.40 31.80
CA ALA A 598 5.17 -36.16 33.24
C ALA A 598 6.25 -35.58 34.19
N ALA A 599 7.53 -35.42 33.85
CA ALA A 599 8.58 -35.22 34.86
C ALA A 599 9.24 -33.83 34.94
N ASN A 600 9.08 -32.91 33.96
CA ASN A 600 9.64 -31.56 34.07
C ASN A 600 8.84 -30.54 33.24
N GLY A 601 8.42 -29.46 33.89
CA GLY A 601 7.41 -28.49 33.44
C GLY A 601 7.60 -27.84 32.06
N ALA A 602 6.47 -27.26 31.61
CA ALA A 602 6.20 -26.59 30.32
C ALA A 602 6.55 -27.40 29.06
N GLY A 603 5.51 -27.82 28.33
CA GLY A 603 5.65 -28.39 26.98
C GLY A 603 6.26 -27.36 26.02
N ALA A 604 7.24 -27.77 25.22
CA ALA A 604 7.82 -26.92 24.19
C ALA A 604 6.89 -26.88 22.96
N ARG A 605 6.65 -25.71 22.37
CA ARG A 605 5.94 -25.59 21.08
C ARG A 605 6.97 -25.43 19.96
N ILE A 606 6.77 -26.14 18.86
CA ILE A 606 7.56 -25.96 17.63
C ILE A 606 6.69 -25.24 16.63
N ALA A 607 7.20 -24.11 16.09
CA ALA A 607 6.56 -23.40 14.99
C ALA A 607 7.44 -23.48 13.74
N ILE A 608 6.81 -23.66 12.57
CA ILE A 608 7.45 -23.72 11.27
C ILE A 608 6.73 -22.78 10.30
N TYR A 609 7.49 -21.94 9.62
CA TYR A 609 7.05 -21.14 8.47
C TYR A 609 7.83 -21.57 7.23
N ILE A 610 7.10 -21.83 6.14
CA ILE A 610 7.67 -22.10 4.82
C ILE A 610 6.98 -21.20 3.82
N ALA A 611 7.73 -20.44 3.03
CA ALA A 611 7.22 -19.76 1.86
C ALA A 611 8.08 -20.09 0.64
N GLY A 612 7.43 -20.23 -0.51
CA GLY A 612 8.10 -20.45 -1.79
C GLY A 612 7.47 -19.61 -2.88
N ASP A 613 8.30 -19.15 -3.82
CA ASP A 613 7.93 -18.44 -5.03
C ASP A 613 8.63 -19.10 -6.23
N ILE A 614 7.88 -19.34 -7.30
CA ILE A 614 8.40 -19.81 -8.58
C ILE A 614 7.83 -18.96 -9.72
N GLY A 615 8.72 -18.42 -10.57
CA GLY A 615 8.36 -17.41 -11.56
C GLY A 615 7.40 -17.89 -12.65
N SER A 616 7.45 -19.16 -13.02
CA SER A 616 6.61 -19.79 -14.05
C SER A 616 6.47 -21.29 -13.78
N ASP A 617 5.45 -21.93 -14.36
CA ASP A 617 5.29 -23.39 -14.24
C ASP A 617 6.47 -24.09 -14.94
N PRO A 618 7.23 -24.98 -14.25
CA PRO A 618 8.33 -25.73 -14.87
C PRO A 618 7.90 -26.60 -16.06
N PHE A 619 6.63 -27.00 -16.13
CA PHE A 619 6.12 -27.81 -17.23
C PHE A 619 5.79 -27.00 -18.49
N ASP A 620 5.61 -25.68 -18.34
CA ASP A 620 5.42 -24.73 -19.46
C ASP A 620 6.76 -24.27 -20.07
N LEU A 621 7.90 -24.67 -19.49
CA LEU A 621 9.23 -24.32 -19.97
C LEU A 621 9.72 -25.30 -21.04
N ASP A 622 10.28 -24.76 -22.12
CA ASP A 622 11.02 -25.52 -23.12
C ASP A 622 12.35 -26.06 -22.57
N LEU A 623 12.97 -27.00 -23.30
CA LEU A 623 14.30 -27.52 -22.98
C LEU A 623 15.33 -26.37 -22.90
N GLY A 624 16.04 -26.26 -21.77
CA GLY A 624 16.96 -25.16 -21.48
C GLY A 624 16.28 -23.86 -20.99
N GLY A 625 14.96 -23.84 -20.87
CA GLY A 625 14.21 -22.74 -20.27
C GLY A 625 14.50 -22.62 -18.77
N GLU A 626 14.48 -21.39 -18.25
CA GLU A 626 14.82 -21.06 -16.87
C GLU A 626 13.70 -20.32 -16.15
N THR A 627 13.53 -20.57 -14.86
CA THR A 627 12.64 -19.81 -13.99
C THR A 627 13.27 -19.53 -12.63
N GLY A 628 12.95 -18.37 -12.06
CA GLY A 628 13.46 -17.98 -10.74
C GLY A 628 12.74 -18.71 -9.62
N VAL A 629 13.49 -19.18 -8.63
CA VAL A 629 12.95 -19.83 -7.42
C VAL A 629 13.43 -19.09 -6.18
N LYS A 630 12.53 -18.83 -5.24
CA LYS A 630 12.85 -18.30 -3.92
C LYS A 630 12.12 -19.11 -2.86
N ALA A 631 12.76 -19.32 -1.72
CA ALA A 631 12.09 -19.89 -0.57
C ALA A 631 12.61 -19.28 0.74
N GLU A 632 11.78 -19.28 1.77
CA GLU A 632 12.13 -18.88 3.11
C GLU A 632 11.58 -19.92 4.09
N LEU A 633 12.46 -20.47 4.92
CA LEU A 633 12.14 -21.40 6.00
C LEU A 633 12.52 -20.75 7.33
N ARG A 634 11.58 -20.67 8.27
CA ARG A 634 11.85 -20.27 9.66
C ARG A 634 11.34 -21.34 10.61
N MET A 635 12.13 -21.65 11.62
CA MET A 635 11.78 -22.65 12.65
C MET A 635 12.17 -22.15 14.03
N ALA A 636 11.32 -22.41 15.02
CA ALA A 636 11.58 -22.14 16.43
C ALA A 636 11.21 -23.37 17.29
N ALA A 637 12.18 -23.90 18.05
CA ALA A 637 12.00 -25.01 18.99
C ALA A 637 12.72 -24.83 20.35
N ALA A 638 13.51 -23.76 20.51
CA ALA A 638 14.15 -23.23 21.73
C ALA A 638 15.04 -22.02 21.38
N GLU A 639 15.69 -22.08 20.21
CA GLU A 639 16.37 -20.98 19.53
C GLU A 639 15.78 -20.85 18.12
N GLY A 640 15.70 -19.63 17.58
CA GLY A 640 15.19 -19.38 16.24
C GLY A 640 16.27 -19.57 15.17
N SER A 641 15.95 -20.33 14.14
CA SER A 641 16.78 -20.49 12.94
C SER A 641 16.01 -20.09 11.69
N GLY A 642 16.71 -19.52 10.73
CA GLY A 642 16.13 -19.12 9.45
C GLY A 642 17.06 -19.44 8.29
N VAL A 643 16.46 -19.89 7.20
CA VAL A 643 17.14 -20.12 5.92
C VAL A 643 16.37 -19.40 4.84
N THR A 644 17.05 -18.53 4.08
CA THR A 644 16.51 -17.98 2.84
C THR A 644 17.25 -18.58 1.66
N LEU A 645 16.49 -19.01 0.66
CA LEU A 645 16.96 -19.66 -0.55
C LEU A 645 16.59 -18.78 -1.74
N GLY A 646 17.51 -18.56 -2.67
CA GLY A 646 17.25 -17.88 -3.93
C GLY A 646 18.07 -18.49 -5.05
N GLY A 647 17.47 -18.74 -6.20
CA GLY A 647 18.12 -19.51 -7.26
C GLY A 647 17.38 -19.54 -8.58
N THR A 648 17.86 -20.38 -9.48
CA THR A 648 17.28 -20.63 -10.80
C THR A 648 17.02 -22.12 -10.99
N LEU A 649 15.85 -22.43 -11.56
CA LEU A 649 15.48 -23.76 -12.05
C LEU A 649 15.64 -23.78 -13.57
N THR A 650 16.36 -24.76 -14.10
CA THR A 650 16.57 -24.95 -15.55
C THR A 650 16.08 -26.34 -15.96
N VAL A 651 15.33 -26.43 -17.07
CA VAL A 651 14.87 -27.72 -17.61
C VAL A 651 15.97 -28.38 -18.44
N LEU A 652 16.36 -29.61 -18.07
CA LEU A 652 17.45 -30.37 -18.71
C LEU A 652 16.98 -31.50 -19.63
N ASP A 653 15.81 -32.09 -19.36
CA ASP A 653 15.21 -33.13 -20.22
C ASP A 653 13.67 -33.07 -20.15
N LEU A 654 13.01 -33.51 -21.21
CA LEU A 654 11.56 -33.52 -21.39
C LEU A 654 11.10 -34.91 -21.85
N ARG A 655 10.21 -35.58 -21.10
CA ARG A 655 9.60 -36.85 -21.52
C ARG A 655 8.08 -36.81 -21.32
N ALA A 656 7.36 -37.48 -22.21
CA ALA A 656 5.91 -37.66 -22.10
C ALA A 656 5.62 -39.16 -22.21
N ASN A 657 4.98 -39.73 -21.19
CA ASN A 657 4.74 -41.16 -21.11
C ASN A 657 3.27 -41.40 -20.75
N GLY A 658 2.47 -41.83 -21.73
CA GLY A 658 1.13 -42.40 -21.48
C GLY A 658 0.11 -41.53 -20.71
N GLY A 659 0.23 -40.19 -20.74
CA GLY A 659 -0.64 -39.26 -20.00
C GLY A 659 0.04 -38.55 -18.83
N GLU A 660 1.28 -38.91 -18.52
CA GLU A 660 2.13 -38.20 -17.56
C GLU A 660 3.23 -37.41 -18.28
N GLU A 661 3.51 -36.22 -17.77
CA GLU A 661 4.62 -35.37 -18.19
C GLU A 661 5.76 -35.48 -17.18
N GLU A 662 6.96 -35.70 -17.68
CA GLU A 662 8.19 -35.80 -16.89
C GLU A 662 9.19 -34.72 -17.32
N ARG A 663 9.87 -34.13 -16.33
CA ARG A 663 10.91 -33.11 -16.49
C ARG A 663 12.11 -33.46 -15.62
N LEU A 664 13.31 -33.52 -16.20
CA LEU A 664 14.55 -33.46 -15.42
C LEU A 664 14.93 -31.99 -15.28
N VAL A 665 15.05 -31.49 -14.06
CA VAL A 665 15.38 -30.07 -13.78
C VAL A 665 16.66 -29.94 -12.98
N GLN A 666 17.41 -28.88 -13.21
CA GLN A 666 18.55 -28.46 -12.38
C GLN A 666 18.17 -27.24 -11.56
N LEU A 667 18.44 -27.27 -10.27
CA LEU A 667 18.22 -26.17 -9.35
C LEU A 667 19.57 -25.65 -8.86
N ASP A 668 19.88 -24.41 -9.20
CA ASP A 668 21.06 -23.68 -8.75
C ASP A 668 20.64 -22.69 -7.65
N ILE A 669 20.95 -23.00 -6.38
CA ILE A 669 20.43 -22.29 -5.20
C ILE A 669 21.56 -21.63 -4.41
N HIS A 670 21.34 -20.38 -4.03
CA HIS A 670 22.08 -19.66 -3.00
C HIS A 670 21.28 -19.68 -1.69
N ALA A 671 21.82 -20.33 -0.66
CA ALA A 671 21.25 -20.40 0.67
C ALA A 671 21.96 -19.41 1.60
N ILE A 672 21.18 -18.61 2.32
CA ILE A 672 21.66 -17.76 3.41
C ILE A 672 21.05 -18.32 4.70
N GLU A 673 21.90 -18.90 5.53
CA GLU A 673 21.51 -19.46 6.84
C GLU A 673 21.84 -18.44 7.93
N GLY A 674 20.85 -18.12 8.76
CA GLY A 674 20.99 -17.21 9.89
C GLY A 674 20.39 -17.77 11.17
N THR A 675 21.09 -17.57 12.28
CA THR A 675 20.63 -17.84 13.65
C THR A 675 20.74 -16.56 14.45
N ALA A 676 19.81 -16.34 15.39
CA ALA A 676 19.79 -15.12 16.20
C ALA A 676 21.15 -14.94 16.92
N GLY A 677 21.77 -13.77 16.76
CA GLY A 677 23.07 -13.46 17.36
C GLY A 677 24.32 -14.03 16.65
N VAL A 678 24.17 -14.76 15.53
CA VAL A 678 25.27 -15.33 14.74
C VAL A 678 25.30 -14.72 13.33
N PRO A 679 26.47 -14.32 12.79
CA PRO A 679 26.58 -13.83 11.42
C PRO A 679 26.08 -14.87 10.40
N PRO A 680 25.31 -14.46 9.38
CA PRO A 680 24.75 -15.40 8.42
C PRO A 680 25.86 -16.05 7.57
N THR A 681 25.63 -17.29 7.17
CA THR A 681 26.53 -18.03 6.26
C THR A 681 25.88 -18.23 4.91
N THR A 682 26.67 -18.13 3.84
CA THR A 682 26.20 -18.33 2.47
C THR A 682 26.71 -19.65 1.92
N GLN A 683 25.82 -20.48 1.39
CA GLN A 683 26.14 -21.71 0.68
C GLN A 683 25.57 -21.65 -0.74
N VAL A 684 26.27 -22.26 -1.70
CA VAL A 684 25.76 -22.44 -3.06
C VAL A 684 25.63 -23.94 -3.28
N LYS A 685 24.45 -24.39 -3.71
CA LYS A 685 24.15 -25.79 -3.99
C LYS A 685 23.56 -25.93 -5.38
N ARG A 686 23.96 -26.97 -6.09
CA ARG A 686 23.36 -27.43 -7.33
C ARG A 686 22.74 -28.80 -7.09
N MET A 687 21.50 -28.99 -7.52
CA MET A 687 20.80 -30.27 -7.43
C MET A 687 20.04 -30.55 -8.72
N ARG A 688 19.79 -31.82 -9.01
CA ARG A 688 18.97 -32.26 -10.14
C ARG A 688 17.82 -33.12 -9.64
N LEU A 689 16.63 -32.91 -10.19
CA LEU A 689 15.38 -33.52 -9.73
C LEU A 689 14.55 -34.00 -10.91
N HIS A 690 13.92 -35.17 -10.78
CA HIS A 690 12.82 -35.59 -11.65
C HIS A 690 11.50 -35.05 -11.12
N LEU A 691 10.78 -34.32 -11.97
CA LEU A 691 9.43 -33.85 -11.71
C LEU A 691 8.47 -34.59 -12.64
N ARG A 692 7.49 -35.31 -12.08
CA ARG A 692 6.47 -36.03 -12.84
C ARG A 692 5.08 -35.49 -12.49
N ARG A 693 4.26 -35.16 -13.48
CA ARG A 693 2.90 -34.64 -13.32
C ARG A 693 1.91 -35.43 -14.17
N GLY A 694 0.80 -35.85 -13.57
CA GLY A 694 -0.31 -36.52 -14.25
C GLY A 694 -1.68 -36.01 -13.77
N GLY A 695 -2.72 -36.19 -14.59
CA GLY A 695 -4.10 -35.78 -14.26
C GLY A 695 -4.66 -34.64 -15.12
N ASP A 696 -5.84 -34.12 -14.76
CA ASP A 696 -6.63 -33.17 -15.56
C ASP A 696 -6.86 -31.81 -14.87
N ALA A 697 -5.97 -31.46 -13.94
CA ALA A 697 -6.03 -30.31 -13.03
C ALA A 697 -7.13 -30.38 -11.96
N SER A 698 -8.27 -31.03 -12.21
CA SER A 698 -9.31 -31.27 -11.19
C SER A 698 -8.94 -32.39 -10.23
N THR A 699 -8.26 -33.40 -10.76
CA THR A 699 -7.56 -34.43 -10.01
C THR A 699 -6.17 -34.59 -10.61
N GLY A 700 -5.17 -34.92 -9.78
CA GLY A 700 -3.84 -35.15 -10.31
C GLY A 700 -2.85 -35.64 -9.28
N ILE A 701 -1.69 -36.00 -9.81
CA ILE A 701 -0.53 -36.45 -9.05
C ILE A 701 0.70 -35.65 -9.47
N PHE A 702 1.56 -35.35 -8.50
CA PHE A 702 2.83 -34.70 -8.72
C PHE A 702 3.91 -35.39 -7.89
N LEU A 703 4.93 -35.92 -8.56
CA LEU A 703 6.02 -36.65 -7.92
C LEU A 703 7.35 -35.90 -8.12
N ILE A 704 8.12 -35.82 -7.04
CA ILE A 704 9.47 -35.26 -7.00
C ILE A 704 10.43 -36.37 -6.57
N ASP A 705 11.47 -36.60 -7.37
CA ASP A 705 12.52 -37.59 -7.09
C ASP A 705 13.91 -37.05 -7.42
N ASP A 706 14.97 -37.73 -6.97
CA ASP A 706 16.34 -37.38 -7.35
C ASP A 706 16.72 -37.86 -8.77
N ASP A 707 17.84 -37.38 -9.32
CA ASP A 707 18.28 -37.69 -10.68
C ASP A 707 18.80 -39.12 -10.92
N LYS A 708 18.92 -39.90 -9.85
CA LYS A 708 19.52 -41.25 -9.84
C LYS A 708 18.54 -42.32 -9.37
N ASP A 709 17.33 -41.94 -9.00
CA ASP A 709 16.34 -42.78 -8.32
C ASP A 709 17.02 -43.55 -7.14
N ASP A 710 17.81 -42.84 -6.32
CA ASP A 710 18.59 -43.46 -5.24
C ASP A 710 17.64 -44.12 -4.22
N PRO A 711 17.75 -45.43 -3.94
CA PRO A 711 16.88 -46.11 -2.97
C PRO A 711 16.96 -45.54 -1.54
N SER A 712 17.99 -44.73 -1.25
CA SER A 712 18.18 -44.06 0.04
C SER A 712 17.53 -42.67 0.13
N SER A 713 17.09 -42.10 -1.00
CA SER A 713 16.18 -40.96 -1.04
C SER A 713 14.75 -41.51 -1.21
N SER A 714 13.78 -40.87 -0.56
CA SER A 714 12.38 -41.28 -0.70
C SER A 714 11.71 -40.33 -1.69
N PRO A 715 11.05 -40.85 -2.75
CA PRO A 715 10.27 -40.00 -3.64
C PRO A 715 9.16 -39.32 -2.85
N VAL A 716 8.88 -38.07 -3.19
CA VAL A 716 7.80 -37.29 -2.61
C VAL A 716 6.66 -37.22 -3.59
N LEU A 717 5.51 -37.78 -3.20
CA LEU A 717 4.29 -37.78 -4.00
C LEU A 717 3.27 -36.81 -3.40
N PHE A 718 2.64 -36.02 -4.26
CA PHE A 718 1.47 -35.22 -3.95
C PHE A 718 0.29 -35.70 -4.79
N ASP A 719 -0.89 -35.82 -4.18
CA ASP A 719 -2.16 -35.98 -4.89
C ASP A 719 -3.13 -34.84 -4.54
N TRP A 720 -4.11 -34.60 -5.41
CA TRP A 720 -5.20 -33.67 -5.12
C TRP A 720 -6.50 -34.03 -5.81
N ASP A 721 -7.60 -33.57 -5.21
CA ASP A 721 -8.97 -33.64 -5.73
C ASP A 721 -9.68 -32.32 -5.42
N GLU A 722 -10.45 -31.79 -6.36
CA GLU A 722 -11.22 -30.54 -6.21
C GLU A 722 -12.63 -30.76 -5.60
N SER A 723 -13.12 -32.01 -5.47
CA SER A 723 -14.49 -32.34 -5.03
C SER A 723 -14.57 -33.54 -4.07
N PRO A 724 -14.31 -33.36 -2.75
CA PRO A 724 -14.03 -32.10 -2.06
C PRO A 724 -12.58 -31.64 -2.23
N ARG A 725 -12.35 -30.32 -2.22
CA ARG A 725 -11.02 -29.72 -2.36
C ARG A 725 -10.06 -30.21 -1.27
N GLN A 726 -9.18 -31.15 -1.62
CA GLN A 726 -8.21 -31.80 -0.74
C GLN A 726 -6.90 -32.07 -1.49
N ALA A 727 -5.79 -32.09 -0.77
CA ALA A 727 -4.50 -32.54 -1.29
C ALA A 727 -3.70 -33.25 -0.19
N ALA A 728 -2.94 -34.27 -0.51
CA ALA A 728 -2.09 -34.97 0.45
C ALA A 728 -0.67 -35.16 -0.07
N MET A 729 0.27 -35.32 0.87
CA MET A 729 1.67 -35.67 0.59
C MET A 729 1.96 -37.06 1.15
N TYR A 730 2.65 -37.87 0.36
CA TYR A 730 3.07 -39.21 0.71
C TYR A 730 4.58 -39.39 0.51
N ILE A 731 5.15 -40.30 1.29
CA ILE A 731 6.53 -40.76 1.18
C ILE A 731 6.56 -42.29 1.24
N ALA A 732 7.60 -42.92 0.69
CA ALA A 732 7.80 -44.36 0.81
C ALA A 732 7.97 -44.79 2.28
N ALA A 733 7.31 -45.88 2.71
CA ALA A 733 7.48 -46.42 4.06
C ALA A 733 8.90 -46.99 4.28
N GLU A 734 9.52 -46.69 5.44
CA GLU A 734 10.78 -47.33 5.85
C GLU A 734 10.51 -48.80 6.22
N GLU A 735 11.03 -49.76 5.44
CA GLU A 735 11.03 -51.17 5.86
C GLU A 735 12.05 -51.38 6.99
N ASP A 736 11.57 -51.87 8.14
CA ASP A 736 12.38 -52.35 9.27
C ASP A 736 13.26 -53.53 8.81
N GLY A 737 14.47 -53.23 8.34
CA GLY A 737 15.60 -54.16 8.25
C GLY A 737 15.47 -55.37 7.31
N GLY A 738 15.99 -55.23 6.09
CA GLY A 738 16.30 -56.38 5.24
C GLY A 738 16.87 -55.98 3.88
N LYS A 739 18.18 -56.15 3.69
CA LYS A 739 18.76 -56.22 2.34
C LYS A 739 18.18 -57.46 1.66
N ASP A 740 17.18 -57.32 0.79
CA ASP A 740 16.87 -58.21 -0.35
C ASP A 740 15.51 -57.91 -1.02
N ALA A 741 15.21 -56.63 -1.32
CA ALA A 741 14.02 -56.25 -2.10
C ALA A 741 14.36 -55.27 -3.25
N ALA A 742 15.40 -55.59 -4.03
CA ALA A 742 15.67 -54.91 -5.30
C ALA A 742 15.44 -55.89 -6.45
N ALA A 743 14.18 -56.09 -6.88
CA ALA A 743 13.91 -56.83 -8.12
C ALA A 743 12.48 -56.73 -8.73
N ASN A 744 11.45 -56.14 -8.09
CA ASN A 744 10.10 -56.14 -8.67
C ASN A 744 9.43 -54.76 -8.59
N ASP A 745 8.83 -54.33 -9.71
CA ASP A 745 8.00 -53.14 -9.95
C ASP A 745 6.70 -53.09 -9.11
N ALA A 746 6.75 -53.46 -7.83
CA ALA A 746 5.63 -53.29 -6.91
C ALA A 746 5.80 -51.99 -6.11
N PRO A 747 4.83 -51.05 -6.13
CA PRO A 747 4.95 -49.81 -5.37
C PRO A 747 5.03 -50.12 -3.87
N LEU A 748 6.02 -49.52 -3.20
CA LEU A 748 6.12 -49.51 -1.74
C LEU A 748 4.83 -48.93 -1.15
N PRO A 749 4.35 -49.38 0.03
CA PRO A 749 3.18 -48.78 0.65
C PRO A 749 3.48 -47.33 1.03
N ASP A 750 2.83 -46.40 0.34
CA ASP A 750 2.96 -44.96 0.56
C ASP A 750 2.38 -44.55 1.92
N GLN A 751 3.19 -43.89 2.75
CA GLN A 751 2.75 -43.33 4.02
C GLN A 751 2.34 -41.87 3.86
N ARG A 752 1.09 -41.54 4.21
CA ARG A 752 0.59 -40.16 4.21
C ARG A 752 1.22 -39.35 5.34
N VAL A 753 1.87 -38.24 4.98
CA VAL A 753 2.61 -37.36 5.91
C VAL A 753 2.13 -35.91 5.89
N MET A 754 1.28 -35.51 4.93
CA MET A 754 0.61 -34.21 4.97
C MET A 754 -0.82 -34.35 4.44
N ASN A 755 -1.74 -33.56 4.99
CA ASN A 755 -3.11 -33.44 4.54
C ASN A 755 -3.52 -31.95 4.50
N LEU A 756 -4.05 -31.51 3.36
CA LEU A 756 -4.53 -30.16 3.11
C LEU A 756 -6.03 -30.20 2.83
N THR A 757 -6.82 -29.48 3.61
CA THR A 757 -8.27 -29.37 3.40
C THR A 757 -8.63 -27.93 3.00
N GLY A 758 -9.26 -27.76 1.84
CA GLY A 758 -9.61 -26.46 1.28
C GLY A 758 -10.62 -25.69 2.14
N LEU A 759 -10.37 -24.39 2.33
CA LEU A 759 -11.25 -23.46 3.03
C LEU A 759 -12.01 -22.59 2.03
N ALA A 760 -13.28 -22.28 2.34
CA ALA A 760 -14.14 -21.49 1.46
C ALA A 760 -13.68 -20.03 1.28
N ALA A 761 -12.99 -19.47 2.29
CA ALA A 761 -12.47 -18.12 2.29
C ALA A 761 -11.27 -18.01 3.25
N MET A 762 -10.58 -16.86 3.21
CA MET A 762 -9.55 -16.52 4.19
C MET A 762 -10.12 -16.59 5.62
N PRO A 763 -9.50 -17.34 6.54
CA PRO A 763 -9.92 -17.36 7.95
C PRO A 763 -9.85 -15.97 8.58
N ALA A 764 -10.84 -15.62 9.39
CA ALA A 764 -10.77 -14.43 10.22
C ALA A 764 -9.56 -14.52 11.18
N PRO A 765 -8.78 -13.44 11.40
CA PRO A 765 -7.67 -13.46 12.36
C PRO A 765 -8.07 -13.88 13.78
N ALA A 766 -9.31 -13.57 14.18
CA ALA A 766 -9.87 -13.95 15.47
C ALA A 766 -10.37 -15.41 15.55
N SER A 767 -10.41 -16.14 14.43
CA SER A 767 -10.72 -17.57 14.45
C SER A 767 -9.60 -18.37 15.13
N ALA A 768 -9.88 -19.56 15.67
CA ALA A 768 -8.86 -20.38 16.34
C ALA A 768 -7.62 -20.64 15.47
N ILE A 769 -7.82 -21.00 14.20
CA ILE A 769 -6.72 -21.22 13.24
C ILE A 769 -6.00 -19.91 12.86
N GLY A 770 -6.73 -18.80 12.76
CA GLY A 770 -6.16 -17.47 12.50
C GLY A 770 -5.28 -16.99 13.65
N ALA A 771 -5.76 -17.08 14.88
CA ALA A 771 -5.06 -16.67 16.09
C ALA A 771 -3.81 -17.53 16.35
N ALA A 772 -3.92 -18.85 16.15
CA ALA A 772 -2.78 -19.76 16.23
C ALA A 772 -1.70 -19.43 15.19
N THR A 773 -2.11 -19.17 13.94
CA THR A 773 -1.20 -18.77 12.86
C THR A 773 -0.49 -17.45 13.17
N MET A 774 -1.22 -16.43 13.62
CA MET A 774 -0.63 -15.13 13.98
C MET A 774 0.32 -15.23 15.18
N SER A 775 -0.02 -16.04 16.19
CA SER A 775 0.85 -16.30 17.34
C SER A 775 2.14 -17.02 16.93
N ALA A 776 2.04 -17.99 16.03
CA ALA A 776 3.20 -18.70 15.47
C ALA A 776 4.14 -17.75 14.73
N LEU A 777 3.60 -16.86 13.90
CA LEU A 777 4.38 -15.85 13.19
C LEU A 777 5.07 -14.87 14.14
N ALA A 778 4.37 -14.40 15.18
CA ALA A 778 4.95 -13.51 16.19
C ALA A 778 6.07 -14.21 16.99
N GLY A 779 5.85 -15.46 17.41
CA GLY A 779 6.85 -16.28 18.09
C GLY A 779 8.09 -16.55 17.22
N LEU A 780 7.91 -16.82 15.92
CA LEU A 780 9.02 -16.98 14.97
C LEU A 780 9.80 -15.69 14.77
N ALA A 781 9.13 -14.55 14.66
CA ALA A 781 9.77 -13.25 14.51
C ALA A 781 10.62 -12.89 15.75
N GLU A 782 10.10 -13.20 16.94
CA GLU A 782 10.80 -13.02 18.20
C GLU A 782 12.00 -13.98 18.34
N ALA A 783 11.83 -15.26 18.00
CA ALA A 783 12.89 -16.27 18.06
C ALA A 783 14.07 -15.92 17.15
N THR A 784 13.80 -15.26 16.02
CA THR A 784 14.79 -14.88 15.00
C THR A 784 15.25 -13.43 15.08
N ASP A 785 14.71 -12.64 16.01
CA ASP A 785 14.97 -11.21 16.17
C ASP A 785 14.77 -10.40 14.85
N ASP A 786 13.77 -10.78 14.05
CA ASP A 786 13.47 -10.21 12.73
C ASP A 786 12.03 -9.66 12.70
N PRO A 787 11.78 -8.41 13.17
CA PRO A 787 10.44 -7.82 13.12
C PRO A 787 9.96 -7.58 11.69
N ALA A 788 10.87 -7.44 10.72
CA ALA A 788 10.51 -7.26 9.32
C ALA A 788 9.96 -8.57 8.70
N PHE A 789 10.40 -9.74 9.18
CA PHE A 789 9.82 -11.03 8.81
C PHE A 789 8.32 -11.08 9.13
N LEU A 790 7.90 -10.67 10.33
CA LEU A 790 6.49 -10.72 10.74
C LEU A 790 5.59 -9.95 9.77
N LEU A 791 5.98 -8.74 9.40
CA LEU A 791 5.23 -7.90 8.46
C LEU A 791 5.10 -8.57 7.08
N ARG A 792 6.19 -9.12 6.55
CA ARG A 792 6.17 -9.81 5.24
C ARG A 792 5.34 -11.10 5.30
N ALA A 793 5.54 -11.93 6.32
CA ALA A 793 4.83 -13.18 6.50
C ALA A 793 3.32 -12.96 6.72
N ARG A 794 2.93 -11.94 7.50
CA ARG A 794 1.53 -11.53 7.67
C ARG A 794 0.91 -11.11 6.35
N ARG A 795 1.56 -10.24 5.58
CA ARG A 795 1.05 -9.81 4.25
C ARG A 795 0.90 -10.98 3.29
N ARG A 796 1.82 -11.96 3.35
CA ARG A 796 1.71 -13.19 2.55
C ARG A 796 0.58 -14.08 3.02
N MET A 797 0.26 -14.19 4.30
CA MET A 797 -0.81 -15.08 4.80
C MET A 797 -2.20 -14.42 4.78
N PHE A 798 -2.28 -13.13 5.08
CA PHE A 798 -3.50 -12.33 5.27
C PHE A 798 -3.42 -10.97 4.53
N PRO A 799 -3.53 -10.95 3.19
CA PRO A 799 -3.24 -9.78 2.37
C PRO A 799 -4.25 -8.62 2.51
N THR A 800 -5.46 -8.87 3.01
CA THR A 800 -6.53 -7.87 3.10
C THR A 800 -6.60 -7.13 4.44
N LEU A 801 -5.78 -7.50 5.43
CA LEU A 801 -5.76 -6.85 6.75
C LEU A 801 -5.24 -5.40 6.70
N GLU A 802 -4.44 -5.06 5.69
CA GLU A 802 -3.88 -3.71 5.51
C GLU A 802 -4.60 -2.92 4.40
N ALA A 803 -5.60 -3.52 3.74
CA ALA A 803 -6.31 -2.86 2.65
C ALA A 803 -7.34 -1.87 3.23
N PRO A 804 -7.33 -0.59 2.82
CA PRO A 804 -8.34 0.36 3.25
C PRO A 804 -9.73 -0.16 2.86
N LYS A 805 -10.72 -0.03 3.77
CA LYS A 805 -12.12 -0.27 3.44
C LYS A 805 -12.53 0.71 2.35
N THR A 806 -12.55 0.25 1.10
CA THR A 806 -13.03 1.04 -0.02
C THR A 806 -14.55 0.93 -0.07
N GLN A 807 -15.25 2.02 0.29
CA GLN A 807 -16.64 2.18 -0.12
C GLN A 807 -16.64 2.43 -1.62
N THR A 808 -17.35 1.59 -2.38
CA THR A 808 -17.56 1.80 -3.80
C THR A 808 -18.93 2.43 -4.01
N VAL A 809 -19.05 3.29 -5.02
CA VAL A 809 -20.28 3.99 -5.38
C VAL A 809 -20.68 3.58 -6.78
N ARG A 810 -21.80 2.87 -6.91
CA ARG A 810 -22.36 2.54 -8.21
C ARG A 810 -23.12 3.74 -8.78
N ALA A 811 -22.79 4.14 -10.01
CA ALA A 811 -23.51 5.16 -10.75
C ALA A 811 -24.86 4.65 -11.28
N LEU A 812 -25.92 5.47 -11.16
CA LEU A 812 -27.24 5.21 -11.77
C LEU A 812 -27.49 6.04 -13.03
N HIS A 813 -26.84 7.20 -13.14
CA HIS A 813 -26.92 8.07 -14.32
C HIS A 813 -25.59 8.03 -15.09
N ASP A 814 -25.64 8.42 -16.36
CA ASP A 814 -24.53 8.42 -17.31
C ASP A 814 -23.57 9.62 -17.16
N TRP A 815 -23.57 10.25 -15.99
CA TRP A 815 -22.73 11.40 -15.69
C TRP A 815 -22.44 11.52 -14.19
N VAL A 816 -21.33 12.19 -13.89
CA VAL A 816 -20.93 12.61 -12.54
C VAL A 816 -20.59 14.10 -12.54
N MET A 817 -20.71 14.73 -11.38
CA MET A 817 -20.18 16.07 -11.15
C MET A 817 -18.86 15.95 -10.38
N PHE A 818 -17.84 16.69 -10.80
CA PHE A 818 -16.61 16.81 -10.01
C PHE A 818 -16.47 18.22 -9.47
N ARG A 819 -15.79 18.36 -8.32
CA ARG A 819 -15.31 19.65 -7.83
C ARG A 819 -13.99 19.53 -7.09
N ARG A 820 -13.27 20.63 -6.97
CA ARG A 820 -12.09 20.74 -6.10
C ARG A 820 -12.52 20.49 -4.67
N ALA A 821 -11.86 19.57 -3.96
CA ALA A 821 -12.18 19.33 -2.56
C ALA A 821 -11.97 20.62 -1.76
N ARG A 822 -12.93 20.95 -0.90
CA ARG A 822 -12.73 22.02 0.06
C ARG A 822 -11.77 21.53 1.14
N THR A 823 -10.86 22.41 1.56
CA THR A 823 -10.29 22.24 2.89
C THR A 823 -11.48 22.33 3.84
N HIS A 824 -11.84 21.22 4.49
CA HIS A 824 -12.85 21.26 5.53
C HIS A 824 -12.35 22.27 6.56
N LEU A 825 -13.01 23.43 6.61
CA LEU A 825 -12.92 24.33 7.74
C LEU A 825 -13.63 23.59 8.85
N CYS A 826 -12.91 22.67 9.47
CA CYS A 826 -13.36 22.11 10.70
C CYS A 826 -13.61 23.32 11.62
N ALA A 827 -14.86 23.50 12.06
CA ALA A 827 -15.06 24.11 13.37
C ALA A 827 -14.07 23.42 14.33
N PRO A 828 -13.59 24.04 15.40
CA PRO A 828 -12.62 23.41 16.33
C PRO A 828 -13.08 22.04 16.89
N ALA A 829 -14.27 21.54 16.52
CA ALA A 829 -14.81 20.21 16.76
C ALA A 829 -14.64 19.16 15.62
N CYS A 830 -14.27 19.49 14.37
CA CYS A 830 -14.17 18.49 13.26
C CYS A 830 -12.73 18.03 12.96
N ALA A 831 -11.75 18.60 13.65
CA ALA A 831 -10.65 17.80 14.14
C ALA A 831 -10.78 17.86 15.66
N GLN A 832 -11.63 16.99 16.23
CA GLN A 832 -11.07 16.30 17.39
C GLN A 832 -9.70 15.83 16.87
N PRO A 833 -8.55 16.24 17.45
CA PRO A 833 -7.42 15.33 17.33
C PRO A 833 -8.04 13.98 17.66
N MET A 834 -7.88 12.96 16.82
CA MET A 834 -8.11 11.63 17.36
C MET A 834 -7.24 11.63 18.61
N ASP A 835 -7.86 11.80 19.79
CA ASP A 835 -7.22 11.56 21.06
C ASP A 835 -6.66 10.19 20.83
N ALA A 836 -5.33 10.12 20.74
CA ALA A 836 -4.67 9.00 20.11
C ALA A 836 -5.26 7.76 20.77
N ALA A 837 -6.07 7.00 20.02
CA ALA A 837 -7.01 6.08 20.65
C ALA A 837 -6.18 5.11 21.49
N PHE A 838 -6.33 5.22 22.81
CA PHE A 838 -5.58 4.41 23.74
C PHE A 838 -6.35 3.13 23.93
N GLU A 839 -5.74 2.02 23.55
CA GLU A 839 -6.24 0.70 23.89
C GLU A 839 -5.80 0.39 25.32
N ALA A 840 -6.76 0.13 26.19
CA ALA A 840 -6.54 -0.17 27.60
C ALA A 840 -6.69 -1.68 27.86
N PHE A 841 -5.64 -2.30 28.40
CA PHE A 841 -5.59 -3.72 28.71
C PHE A 841 -5.55 -3.95 30.23
N GLN A 842 -6.46 -4.80 30.73
CA GLN A 842 -6.39 -5.27 32.11
C GLN A 842 -5.28 -6.31 32.26
N VAL A 843 -4.30 -6.03 33.11
CA VAL A 843 -3.26 -6.98 33.49
C VAL A 843 -3.73 -7.82 34.67
N TRP A 844 -3.66 -9.14 34.50
CA TRP A 844 -3.99 -10.17 35.47
C TRP A 844 -2.73 -10.96 35.84
N HIS A 845 -2.68 -11.42 37.08
CA HIS A 845 -1.61 -12.23 37.61
C HIS A 845 -2.17 -13.47 38.31
N LEU A 846 -1.49 -14.59 38.09
CA LEU A 846 -1.68 -15.83 38.84
C LEU A 846 -0.32 -16.35 39.28
N ARG A 847 -0.22 -16.74 40.55
CA ARG A 847 0.97 -17.39 41.09
C ARG A 847 0.67 -18.86 41.34
N LEU A 848 1.44 -19.75 40.70
CA LEU A 848 1.32 -21.19 40.85
C LEU A 848 2.46 -21.73 41.69
N GLU A 849 2.17 -22.48 42.74
CA GLU A 849 3.18 -23.14 43.58
C GLU A 849 3.61 -24.51 43.03
N ASP A 850 2.85 -25.05 42.05
CA ASP A 850 3.13 -26.30 41.35
C ASP A 850 3.19 -26.07 39.82
N ALA A 851 4.35 -26.38 39.22
CA ALA A 851 4.56 -26.25 37.78
C ALA A 851 3.70 -27.22 36.94
N GLY A 852 3.24 -28.34 37.51
CA GLY A 852 2.32 -29.28 36.86
C GLY A 852 0.94 -28.67 36.55
N GLN A 853 0.50 -27.70 37.36
CA GLN A 853 -0.77 -27.00 37.14
C GLN A 853 -0.71 -26.02 35.96
N ALA A 854 0.48 -25.59 35.54
CA ALA A 854 0.65 -24.61 34.46
C ALA A 854 0.20 -25.17 33.10
N GLN A 855 0.43 -26.46 32.83
CA GLN A 855 0.00 -27.09 31.58
C GLN A 855 -1.52 -27.27 31.53
N ALA A 856 -2.13 -27.73 32.64
CA ALA A 856 -3.58 -27.84 32.73
C ALA A 856 -4.27 -26.47 32.58
N LEU A 857 -3.69 -25.41 33.15
CA LEU A 857 -4.16 -24.03 32.97
C LEU A 857 -4.02 -23.56 31.51
N ALA A 858 -2.88 -23.80 30.86
CA ALA A 858 -2.66 -23.44 29.46
C ALA A 858 -3.70 -24.11 28.54
N GLU A 859 -3.93 -25.42 28.70
CA GLU A 859 -4.94 -26.14 27.93
C GLU A 859 -6.36 -25.62 28.20
N ALA A 860 -6.68 -25.28 29.46
CA ALA A 860 -7.98 -24.73 29.81
C ALA A 860 -8.21 -23.34 29.23
N LEU A 861 -7.17 -22.49 29.18
CA LEU A 861 -7.21 -21.18 28.53
C LEU A 861 -7.39 -21.31 27.01
N ASP A 862 -6.63 -22.19 26.37
CA ASP A 862 -6.65 -22.36 24.91
C ASP A 862 -7.97 -23.02 24.42
N LYS A 863 -8.59 -23.90 25.24
CA LYS A 863 -9.88 -24.56 24.95
C LYS A 863 -11.11 -23.80 25.46
N GLY A 864 -10.93 -22.76 26.26
CA GLY A 864 -12.04 -22.08 26.94
C GLY A 864 -12.78 -22.94 27.97
N ASP A 865 -12.08 -23.85 28.66
CA ASP A 865 -12.69 -24.74 29.67
C ASP A 865 -12.97 -23.99 31.00
N GLU A 866 -14.15 -23.40 31.08
CA GLU A 866 -14.58 -22.61 32.24
C GLU A 866 -14.56 -23.40 33.56
N LYS A 867 -14.84 -24.72 33.53
CA LYS A 867 -14.90 -25.54 34.74
C LYS A 867 -13.54 -25.65 35.41
N THR A 868 -12.48 -25.75 34.60
CA THR A 868 -11.10 -25.80 35.07
C THR A 868 -10.59 -24.41 35.44
N LEU A 869 -10.89 -23.39 34.63
CA LEU A 869 -10.49 -22.00 34.91
C LEU A 869 -11.11 -21.44 36.20
N ASN A 870 -12.31 -21.89 36.58
CA ASN A 870 -12.98 -21.46 37.79
C ASN A 870 -12.25 -21.88 39.09
N GLN A 871 -11.32 -22.83 39.02
CA GLN A 871 -10.55 -23.33 40.16
C GLN A 871 -9.36 -22.42 40.53
N PHE A 872 -8.99 -21.48 39.65
CA PHE A 872 -7.87 -20.57 39.85
C PHE A 872 -8.32 -19.18 40.32
N ASP A 873 -7.48 -18.55 41.15
CA ASP A 873 -7.69 -17.20 41.73
C ASP A 873 -6.85 -16.15 40.99
N PHE A 874 -7.44 -15.54 39.96
CA PHE A 874 -6.78 -14.51 39.15
C PHE A 874 -6.87 -13.14 39.83
N LYS A 875 -5.73 -12.45 39.96
CA LYS A 875 -5.65 -11.13 40.60
C LYS A 875 -5.41 -10.03 39.57
N LYS A 876 -6.15 -8.92 39.68
CA LYS A 876 -5.88 -7.72 38.89
C LYS A 876 -4.62 -7.02 39.40
N VAL A 877 -3.70 -6.69 38.49
CA VAL A 877 -2.46 -5.98 38.80
C VAL A 877 -2.60 -4.49 38.50
N GLY A 878 -3.02 -4.17 37.28
CA GLY A 878 -3.12 -2.79 36.80
C GLY A 878 -3.69 -2.72 35.38
N ILE A 879 -3.82 -1.50 34.86
CA ILE A 879 -4.28 -1.25 33.49
C ILE A 879 -3.12 -0.62 32.73
N LEU A 880 -2.81 -1.14 31.55
CA LEU A 880 -1.79 -0.59 30.66
C LEU A 880 -2.46 0.00 29.42
N ARG A 881 -2.03 1.18 29.01
CA ARG A 881 -2.56 1.91 27.86
C ARG A 881 -1.54 1.96 26.73
N TYR A 882 -1.99 1.66 25.52
CA TYR A 882 -1.15 1.61 24.33
C TYR A 882 -1.72 2.50 23.24
N ARG A 883 -0.83 3.19 22.51
CA ARG A 883 -1.20 4.10 21.43
C ARG A 883 -1.07 3.42 20.08
N GLY A 884 -2.18 3.16 19.40
CA GLY A 884 -2.18 2.52 18.08
C GLY A 884 -1.30 1.26 18.04
N GLU A 885 -0.43 1.13 17.03
CA GLU A 885 0.45 -0.05 16.89
C GLU A 885 1.66 -0.06 17.86
N SER A 886 1.75 0.87 18.83
CA SER A 886 2.84 0.88 19.81
C SER A 886 2.88 -0.42 20.62
N SER A 887 4.08 -1.00 20.72
CA SER A 887 4.38 -2.10 21.64
C SER A 887 4.77 -1.64 23.05
N PHE A 888 4.87 -0.33 23.28
CA PHE A 888 5.21 0.28 24.56
C PHE A 888 3.98 0.94 25.18
N SER A 889 3.79 0.71 26.49
CA SER A 889 2.75 1.35 27.29
C SER A 889 3.05 2.83 27.50
N GLU A 890 2.01 3.64 27.66
CA GLU A 890 2.12 5.05 28.05
C GLU A 890 2.51 5.20 29.52
N GLU A 891 2.21 4.20 30.35
CA GLU A 891 2.74 4.09 31.70
C GLU A 891 4.27 4.01 31.69
N GLN A 892 4.92 4.89 32.44
CA GLN A 892 6.37 4.86 32.61
C GLN A 892 6.80 3.57 33.33
N ALA A 893 7.99 3.06 33.02
CA ALA A 893 8.51 1.81 33.60
C ALA A 893 8.44 1.75 35.14
N GLY A 894 8.68 2.88 35.84
CA GLY A 894 8.55 2.96 37.30
C GLY A 894 7.10 2.80 37.80
N ALA A 895 6.11 3.26 37.04
CA ALA A 895 4.70 3.07 37.36
C ALA A 895 4.27 1.61 37.13
N VAL A 896 4.71 0.99 36.03
CA VAL A 896 4.47 -0.43 35.75
C VAL A 896 5.09 -1.31 36.84
N LEU A 897 6.34 -1.04 37.23
CA LEU A 897 7.00 -1.73 38.35
C LEU A 897 6.24 -1.53 39.67
N GLY A 898 5.71 -0.32 39.91
CA GLY A 898 4.88 0.00 41.06
C GLY A 898 3.56 -0.78 41.10
N MET A 899 2.93 -1.05 39.96
CA MET A 899 1.73 -1.90 39.86
C MET A 899 2.03 -3.36 40.19
N TRP A 900 3.21 -3.86 39.78
CA TRP A 900 3.63 -5.25 39.98
C TRP A 900 4.19 -5.56 41.37
N THR A 901 4.67 -4.54 42.09
CA THR A 901 5.25 -4.72 43.44
C THR A 901 4.25 -5.30 44.45
N PRO A 902 2.99 -4.81 44.56
CA PRO A 902 1.97 -5.41 45.43
C PRO A 902 1.51 -6.82 45.00
N ALA A 903 1.63 -7.15 43.72
CA ALA A 903 1.22 -8.45 43.19
C ALA A 903 2.17 -9.59 43.59
N GLN A 904 3.41 -9.27 44.02
CA GLN A 904 4.44 -10.22 44.46
C GLN A 904 4.61 -11.40 43.47
N PRO A 905 4.99 -11.12 42.21
CA PRO A 905 5.21 -12.16 41.22
C PRO A 905 6.28 -13.15 41.71
N GLY A 906 6.11 -14.41 41.33
CA GLY A 906 7.11 -15.43 41.59
C GLY A 906 8.38 -15.22 40.77
N PRO A 907 9.51 -15.89 41.12
CA PRO A 907 10.82 -15.65 40.51
C PRO A 907 10.89 -15.83 38.99
N LYS A 908 9.98 -16.59 38.39
CA LYS A 908 9.98 -16.87 36.94
C LYS A 908 8.57 -16.86 36.37
N VAL A 909 8.42 -16.32 35.15
CA VAL A 909 7.19 -16.40 34.37
C VAL A 909 7.07 -17.77 33.69
N LEU A 910 5.93 -18.43 33.86
CA LEU A 910 5.62 -19.74 33.27
C LEU A 910 4.86 -19.62 31.95
N LEU A 911 3.87 -18.72 31.88
CA LEU A 911 3.10 -18.46 30.66
C LEU A 911 2.53 -17.04 30.66
N GLY A 912 2.37 -16.48 29.47
CA GLY A 912 1.65 -15.24 29.19
C GLY A 912 0.51 -15.49 28.20
N ARG A 913 -0.65 -14.88 28.43
CA ARG A 913 -1.76 -14.85 27.47
C ARG A 913 -2.25 -13.44 27.26
N VAL A 914 -2.66 -13.12 26.04
CA VAL A 914 -3.23 -11.82 25.71
C VAL A 914 -4.44 -11.97 24.79
N TRP A 915 -5.43 -11.10 24.94
CA TRP A 915 -6.65 -11.11 24.14
C TRP A 915 -7.23 -9.71 24.00
N GLU A 916 -8.11 -9.54 23.03
CA GLU A 916 -8.87 -8.31 22.77
C GLU A 916 -10.37 -8.57 23.03
N GLY A 917 -11.08 -7.55 23.50
CA GLY A 917 -12.52 -7.60 23.78
C GLY A 917 -13.35 -7.59 22.49
N GLU A 918 -13.00 -6.72 21.55
CA GLU A 918 -13.51 -6.73 20.17
C GLU A 918 -12.32 -6.75 19.19
N PRO A 919 -11.90 -7.92 18.69
CA PRO A 919 -10.75 -8.00 17.80
C PRO A 919 -11.06 -7.30 16.46
N THR A 920 -10.47 -6.12 16.25
CA THR A 920 -10.55 -5.43 14.96
C THR A 920 -9.69 -6.19 13.96
N ALA A 921 -10.22 -6.50 12.76
CA ALA A 921 -9.56 -7.38 11.81
C ALA A 921 -8.10 -6.95 11.51
N GLY A 922 -7.13 -7.67 12.08
CA GLY A 922 -5.70 -7.52 11.81
C GLY A 922 -4.87 -6.77 12.86
N GLN A 923 -5.51 -6.25 13.92
CA GLN A 923 -4.85 -5.83 15.16
C GLN A 923 -4.82 -7.02 16.14
N GLY A 924 -3.73 -7.14 16.91
CA GLY A 924 -3.56 -8.19 17.93
C GLY A 924 -2.16 -8.78 18.02
N TRP A 925 -1.39 -8.77 16.93
CA TRP A 925 -0.02 -9.30 16.91
C TRP A 925 0.95 -8.45 17.74
N GLN A 926 0.73 -7.12 17.75
CA GLN A 926 1.51 -6.18 18.56
C GLN A 926 1.39 -6.53 20.05
N ASN A 927 0.30 -7.16 20.47
CA ASN A 927 0.06 -7.53 21.86
C ASN A 927 1.06 -8.57 22.39
N HIS A 928 1.59 -9.43 21.51
CA HIS A 928 2.72 -10.32 21.86
C HIS A 928 3.91 -9.50 22.34
N PHE A 929 4.29 -8.49 21.57
CA PHE A 929 5.40 -7.59 21.90
C PHE A 929 5.08 -6.66 23.07
N ARG A 930 3.81 -6.28 23.27
CA ARG A 930 3.38 -5.51 24.44
C ARG A 930 3.59 -6.28 25.74
N VAL A 931 3.22 -7.56 25.77
CA VAL A 931 3.49 -8.45 26.92
C VAL A 931 4.99 -8.59 27.14
N ARG A 932 5.77 -8.83 26.07
CA ARG A 932 7.24 -8.95 26.19
C ARG A 932 7.87 -7.67 26.77
N ASN A 933 7.57 -6.51 26.20
CA ASN A 933 8.12 -5.24 26.66
C ASN A 933 7.71 -4.94 28.10
N MET A 934 6.47 -5.28 28.51
CA MET A 934 6.04 -5.16 29.90
C MET A 934 6.86 -6.08 30.81
N LEU A 935 7.08 -7.34 30.43
CA LEU A 935 7.89 -8.28 31.20
C LEU A 935 9.34 -7.80 31.34
N ASP A 936 9.92 -7.23 30.27
CA ASP A 936 11.25 -6.65 30.30
C ASP A 936 11.34 -5.45 31.28
N GLN A 937 10.26 -4.65 31.41
CA GLN A 937 10.20 -3.55 32.39
C GLN A 937 10.15 -4.03 33.85
N ILE A 938 9.64 -5.24 34.11
CA ILE A 938 9.56 -5.84 35.45
C ILE A 938 10.59 -6.95 35.68
N ALA A 939 11.61 -7.06 34.82
CA ALA A 939 12.64 -8.09 34.89
C ALA A 939 13.43 -8.09 36.23
N SER A 940 13.36 -7.01 37.01
CA SER A 940 13.91 -6.93 38.36
C SER A 940 13.08 -7.68 39.42
N LEU A 941 11.81 -7.99 39.14
CA LEU A 941 10.90 -8.71 40.04
C LEU A 941 10.70 -10.19 39.63
N THR A 942 10.74 -10.49 38.34
CA THR A 942 10.50 -11.85 37.81
C THR A 942 11.26 -12.06 36.51
N GLU A 943 11.79 -13.25 36.28
CA GLU A 943 12.50 -13.59 35.05
C GLU A 943 11.51 -13.79 33.88
N PRO A 944 11.64 -13.04 32.76
CA PRO A 944 10.81 -13.23 31.59
C PRO A 944 11.09 -14.60 30.94
N PRO A 945 10.13 -15.17 30.20
CA PRO A 945 10.35 -16.47 29.56
C PRO A 945 11.38 -16.34 28.42
N PRO A 946 12.06 -17.43 28.02
CA PRO A 946 12.92 -17.42 26.83
C PRO A 946 12.24 -16.85 25.57
N ARG A 947 13.03 -16.29 24.64
CA ARG A 947 12.50 -15.78 23.35
C ARG A 947 12.13 -16.94 22.43
N GLY A 948 10.91 -16.92 21.88
CA GLY A 948 10.48 -17.92 20.91
C GLY A 948 10.06 -19.28 21.49
N ASP A 949 9.94 -19.43 22.81
CA ASP A 949 9.46 -20.67 23.44
C ASP A 949 7.93 -20.83 23.42
N SER A 950 7.22 -19.84 22.85
CA SER A 950 5.75 -19.75 22.75
C SER A 950 5.02 -19.77 24.10
N SER A 951 5.70 -19.41 25.18
CA SER A 951 5.09 -19.19 26.49
C SER A 951 4.08 -18.03 26.48
N ILE A 952 4.30 -17.04 25.60
CA ILE A 952 3.39 -15.92 25.31
C ILE A 952 2.59 -16.26 24.05
N ALA A 953 1.26 -16.21 24.15
CA ALA A 953 0.37 -16.46 23.02
C ALA A 953 -0.92 -15.62 23.11
N ALA A 954 -1.55 -15.37 21.96
CA ALA A 954 -2.88 -14.76 21.94
C ALA A 954 -3.98 -15.84 22.10
N ILE A 955 -5.07 -15.53 22.80
CA ILE A 955 -6.26 -16.40 22.87
C ILE A 955 -7.46 -15.70 22.22
N PRO A 956 -8.33 -16.45 21.51
CA PRO A 956 -9.40 -15.87 20.72
C PRO A 956 -10.59 -15.34 21.55
N LEU A 957 -10.84 -15.88 22.75
CA LEU A 957 -11.91 -15.41 23.63
C LEU A 957 -11.51 -15.58 25.11
N PRO A 958 -11.59 -14.53 25.96
CA PRO A 958 -11.33 -14.68 27.39
C PRO A 958 -12.50 -15.39 28.08
N SER A 959 -12.18 -16.13 29.16
CA SER A 959 -13.22 -16.60 30.07
C SER A 959 -13.95 -15.39 30.71
N PRO A 960 -15.24 -15.51 31.08
CA PRO A 960 -15.96 -14.44 31.78
C PRO A 960 -15.27 -13.92 33.05
N LYS A 961 -14.46 -14.75 33.73
CA LYS A 961 -13.65 -14.35 34.90
C LYS A 961 -12.50 -13.40 34.56
N LEU A 962 -11.96 -13.48 33.35
CA LEU A 962 -10.83 -12.67 32.87
C LEU A 962 -11.30 -11.52 31.96
N GLY A 963 -12.50 -11.63 31.40
CA GLY A 963 -13.12 -10.59 30.58
C GLY A 963 -13.49 -9.36 31.40
N ASP A 964 -13.18 -8.18 30.86
CA ASP A 964 -13.65 -6.90 31.37
C ASP A 964 -14.24 -6.13 30.18
N SER A 965 -15.58 -6.09 30.08
CA SER A 965 -16.27 -5.49 28.94
C SER A 965 -16.12 -3.96 28.87
N ALA A 966 -15.51 -3.34 29.88
CA ALA A 966 -15.23 -1.91 29.91
C ALA A 966 -13.85 -1.56 29.31
N LEU A 967 -13.04 -2.55 28.93
CA LEU A 967 -11.67 -2.39 28.44
C LEU A 967 -11.48 -3.09 27.09
N ASP A 968 -10.48 -2.67 26.33
CA ASP A 968 -10.22 -3.14 24.97
C ASP A 968 -9.61 -4.55 24.92
N GLY A 969 -9.10 -5.05 26.05
CA GLY A 969 -8.54 -6.40 26.15
C GLY A 969 -7.94 -6.73 27.52
N GLY A 970 -7.19 -7.82 27.59
CA GLY A 970 -6.50 -8.21 28.80
C GLY A 970 -5.25 -9.05 28.58
N MET A 971 -4.38 -9.04 29.59
CA MET A 971 -3.11 -9.78 29.63
C MET A 971 -3.07 -10.61 30.91
N LEU A 972 -2.81 -11.91 30.83
CA LEU A 972 -2.60 -12.79 31.98
C LEU A 972 -1.15 -13.23 32.04
N ILE A 973 -0.49 -12.98 33.16
CA ILE A 973 0.86 -13.48 33.45
C ILE A 973 0.79 -14.48 34.58
N VAL A 974 1.36 -15.66 34.36
CA VAL A 974 1.45 -16.70 35.38
C VAL A 974 2.90 -16.86 35.79
N THR A 975 3.16 -16.80 37.10
CA THR A 975 4.52 -16.95 37.66
C THR A 975 4.60 -18.16 38.57
N SER A 976 5.75 -18.84 38.59
CA SER A 976 6.01 -19.92 39.56
C SER A 976 6.36 -19.33 40.93
N GLY A 977 5.71 -19.77 42.00
CA GLY A 977 6.13 -19.51 43.37
C GLY A 977 7.51 -20.12 43.66
N GLN A 978 8.08 -19.79 44.83
CA GLN A 978 9.25 -20.53 45.32
C GLN A 978 8.83 -21.97 45.55
N LEU A 979 9.20 -22.87 44.64
CA LEU A 979 9.12 -24.30 44.89
C LEU A 979 9.83 -24.55 46.22
N LYS A 980 9.09 -25.01 47.23
CA LYS A 980 9.67 -25.44 48.50
C LYS A 980 10.57 -26.63 48.19
N VAL A 981 11.85 -26.35 47.97
CA VAL A 981 12.88 -27.37 47.89
C VAL A 981 12.99 -27.98 49.28
N ARG A 982 12.42 -29.17 49.46
CA ARG A 982 12.56 -29.93 50.72
C ARG A 982 13.75 -30.88 50.58
N LYS A 983 14.59 -30.95 51.60
CA LYS A 983 15.73 -31.89 51.62
C LYS A 983 15.27 -33.25 52.13
N GLY A 984 15.40 -34.26 51.30
CA GLY A 984 15.14 -35.65 51.65
C GLY A 984 16.43 -36.43 51.90
N LEU A 985 16.37 -37.47 52.74
CA LEU A 985 17.43 -38.47 52.85
C LEU A 985 16.86 -39.84 52.50
N ALA A 986 17.37 -40.48 51.45
CA ALA A 986 17.03 -41.86 51.12
C ALA A 986 17.94 -42.79 51.90
N VAL A 987 17.38 -43.81 52.57
CA VAL A 987 18.14 -44.75 53.40
C VAL A 987 17.62 -46.16 53.17
N LEU A 988 18.49 -47.12 52.89
CA LEU A 988 18.12 -48.54 52.90
C LEU A 988 18.26 -49.08 54.33
N ALA A 989 17.16 -49.42 55.00
CA ALA A 989 17.18 -49.89 56.39
C ALA A 989 16.15 -51.00 56.63
N PRO A 990 16.54 -52.10 57.31
CA PRO A 990 15.60 -53.08 57.86
C PRO A 990 14.53 -52.43 58.73
N PHE A 991 13.27 -52.85 58.55
CA PHE A 991 12.15 -52.43 59.37
C PHE A 991 11.74 -53.54 60.35
N ASP A 992 11.87 -53.26 61.64
CA ASP A 992 11.30 -54.08 62.72
C ASP A 992 10.26 -53.20 63.45
N PRO A 993 8.96 -53.34 63.12
CA PRO A 993 7.95 -52.38 63.52
C PRO A 993 7.99 -52.08 65.04
N PRO A 994 8.04 -50.80 65.44
CA PRO A 994 7.77 -49.61 64.64
C PRO A 994 9.02 -48.88 64.12
N ASN A 995 10.21 -49.48 64.17
CA ASN A 995 11.48 -48.78 64.01
C ASN A 995 12.35 -49.30 62.85
N HIS A 996 13.22 -48.43 62.36
CA HIS A 996 14.21 -48.72 61.33
C HIS A 996 15.58 -48.92 61.95
N HIS A 997 16.30 -49.93 61.46
CA HIS A 997 17.61 -50.33 62.00
C HIS A 997 18.74 -50.20 60.97
N PRO A 998 19.10 -48.97 60.53
CA PRO A 998 20.25 -48.77 59.67
C PRO A 998 21.55 -49.11 60.43
N ASN A 999 22.55 -49.58 59.69
CA ASN A 999 23.92 -49.82 60.17
C ASN A 999 24.91 -48.91 59.43
N LYS A 1000 26.19 -48.91 59.84
CA LYS A 1000 27.24 -48.07 59.23
C LYS A 1000 27.43 -48.26 57.71
N GLU A 1001 27.06 -49.41 57.18
CA GLU A 1001 27.21 -49.75 55.75
C GLU A 1001 25.91 -49.52 54.97
N SER A 1002 24.83 -49.08 55.62
CA SER A 1002 23.54 -48.90 54.99
C SER A 1002 23.60 -47.78 53.94
N PRO A 1003 23.31 -48.08 52.66
CA PRO A 1003 23.29 -47.08 51.60
C PRO A 1003 22.35 -45.94 51.96
N HIS A 1004 22.85 -44.71 51.86
CA HIS A 1004 22.03 -43.53 52.02
C HIS A 1004 22.51 -42.41 51.09
N ALA A 1005 21.58 -41.58 50.62
CA ALA A 1005 21.89 -40.44 49.76
C ALA A 1005 20.94 -39.27 50.04
N PRO A 1006 21.48 -38.03 50.17
CA PRO A 1006 20.64 -36.84 50.21
C PRO A 1006 20.02 -36.60 48.83
N PHE A 1007 18.80 -36.06 48.81
CA PHE A 1007 18.09 -35.66 47.60
C PHE A 1007 17.15 -34.49 47.88
N GLU A 1008 16.55 -33.90 46.85
CA GLU A 1008 15.67 -32.74 46.99
C GLU A 1008 14.29 -33.00 46.36
N TYR A 1009 13.22 -32.57 47.03
CA TYR A 1009 11.85 -32.59 46.51
C TYR A 1009 11.46 -31.19 46.01
N GLY A 1010 10.82 -31.10 44.84
CA GLY A 1010 10.20 -29.87 44.35
C GLY A 1010 10.98 -29.09 43.28
N GLY A 1011 12.20 -29.47 42.92
CA GLY A 1011 12.97 -28.81 41.84
C GLY A 1011 12.93 -29.51 40.48
N GLY A 1012 12.26 -30.66 40.37
CA GLY A 1012 12.39 -31.55 39.19
C GLY A 1012 13.70 -32.35 39.13
N ASP A 1013 14.68 -32.04 39.99
CA ASP A 1013 15.91 -32.81 40.15
C ASP A 1013 15.71 -34.02 41.07
N THR A 1014 15.18 -35.11 40.49
CA THR A 1014 15.09 -36.41 41.17
C THR A 1014 16.30 -37.29 40.88
N LYS A 1015 17.37 -36.74 40.27
CA LYS A 1015 18.47 -37.54 39.74
C LYS A 1015 19.20 -38.32 40.83
N ALA A 1016 19.47 -37.71 41.98
CA ALA A 1016 20.10 -38.38 43.12
C ALA A 1016 19.24 -39.53 43.67
N LEU A 1017 17.92 -39.35 43.73
CA LEU A 1017 16.98 -40.39 44.16
C LEU A 1017 16.88 -41.53 43.12
N GLN A 1018 16.87 -41.21 41.82
CA GLN A 1018 16.91 -42.20 40.75
C GLN A 1018 18.22 -42.99 40.75
N GLU A 1019 19.36 -42.33 40.97
CA GLU A 1019 20.67 -42.98 41.10
C GLU A 1019 20.71 -43.90 42.33
N PHE A 1020 20.11 -43.48 43.45
CA PHE A 1020 19.94 -44.31 44.64
C PHE A 1020 19.06 -45.53 44.35
N ILE A 1021 17.89 -45.37 43.72
CA ILE A 1021 16.99 -46.48 43.35
C ILE A 1021 17.67 -47.44 42.35
N LYS A 1022 18.52 -46.93 41.44
CA LYS A 1022 19.31 -47.75 40.52
C LYS A 1022 20.42 -48.54 41.23
N SER A 1023 20.97 -48.02 42.33
CA SER A 1023 22.01 -48.70 43.10
C SER A 1023 21.46 -49.83 43.97
N LEU A 1024 20.15 -49.84 44.24
CA LEU A 1024 19.49 -50.95 44.94
C LEU A 1024 19.43 -52.21 44.04
N PRO A 1025 19.56 -53.41 44.63
CA PRO A 1025 19.35 -54.69 43.93
C PRO A 1025 17.99 -54.74 43.21
N GLU A 1026 17.88 -55.53 42.14
CA GLU A 1026 16.67 -55.58 41.30
C GLU A 1026 15.43 -56.12 42.02
N ASP A 1027 15.60 -56.78 43.16
CA ASP A 1027 14.57 -57.33 44.04
C ASP A 1027 14.27 -56.45 45.26
N GLN A 1028 14.76 -55.20 45.28
CA GLN A 1028 14.63 -54.23 46.38
C GLN A 1028 14.01 -52.90 45.93
N PRO A 1029 13.32 -52.14 46.81
CA PRO A 1029 12.93 -52.44 48.19
C PRO A 1029 11.63 -53.25 48.30
N GLY A 1030 11.44 -53.96 49.42
CA GLY A 1030 10.20 -54.66 49.77
C GLY A 1030 9.12 -53.77 50.39
N GLY A 1031 9.50 -52.69 51.08
CA GLY A 1031 8.60 -51.74 51.73
C GLY A 1031 9.13 -50.30 51.65
N LEU A 1032 8.27 -49.32 51.88
CA LEU A 1032 8.63 -47.91 51.77
C LEU A 1032 7.97 -47.07 52.87
N THR A 1033 8.79 -46.43 53.69
CA THR A 1033 8.32 -45.55 54.77
C THR A 1033 8.85 -44.13 54.57
N LEU A 1034 7.96 -43.13 54.57
CA LEU A 1034 8.33 -41.71 54.61
C LEU A 1034 8.14 -41.18 56.03
N ALA A 1035 9.24 -40.86 56.70
CA ALA A 1035 9.26 -40.30 58.04
C ALA A 1035 9.53 -38.79 58.00
N THR A 1036 8.60 -37.98 58.49
CA THR A 1036 8.77 -36.51 58.53
C THR A 1036 9.53 -36.08 59.79
N VAL A 1037 10.55 -35.23 59.63
CA VAL A 1037 11.36 -34.70 60.75
C VAL A 1037 10.63 -33.56 61.47
N GLN A 1038 9.85 -32.77 60.73
CA GLN A 1038 9.04 -31.65 61.24
C GLN A 1038 7.56 -32.07 61.47
N ALA A 1039 6.66 -31.09 61.66
CA ALA A 1039 5.23 -31.35 61.89
C ALA A 1039 4.62 -32.18 60.74
N LEU A 1040 3.89 -33.24 61.10
CA LEU A 1040 3.31 -34.21 60.17
C LEU A 1040 2.05 -33.65 59.50
N ASP A 1041 2.16 -33.21 58.23
CA ASP A 1041 1.02 -32.92 57.36
C ASP A 1041 0.72 -34.15 56.49
N LEU A 1042 -0.25 -34.96 56.93
CA LEU A 1042 -0.54 -36.29 56.37
C LEU A 1042 -0.89 -36.26 54.86
N PRO A 1043 -1.80 -35.40 54.36
CA PRO A 1043 -2.07 -35.31 52.92
C PRO A 1043 -0.86 -34.92 52.05
N ASP A 1044 -0.03 -33.98 52.51
CA ASP A 1044 1.16 -33.51 51.78
C ASP A 1044 2.25 -34.59 51.75
N ALA A 1045 2.48 -35.26 52.88
CA ALA A 1045 3.46 -36.33 53.01
C ALA A 1045 3.05 -37.61 52.23
N GLN A 1046 1.74 -37.93 52.18
CA GLN A 1046 1.24 -39.04 51.37
C GLN A 1046 1.46 -38.80 49.88
N LYS A 1047 1.20 -37.58 49.38
CA LYS A 1047 1.47 -37.25 47.97
C LYS A 1047 2.94 -37.39 47.60
N ARG A 1048 3.86 -37.07 48.51
CA ARG A 1048 5.30 -37.24 48.28
C ARG A 1048 5.69 -38.71 48.23
N LEU A 1049 5.12 -39.54 49.12
CA LEU A 1049 5.32 -40.99 49.09
C LEU A 1049 4.79 -41.58 47.76
N ASP A 1050 3.62 -41.15 47.31
CA ASP A 1050 3.04 -41.59 46.04
C ASP A 1050 3.91 -41.18 44.83
N ALA A 1051 4.49 -39.97 44.83
CA ALA A 1051 5.41 -39.53 43.78
C ALA A 1051 6.69 -40.37 43.69
N VAL A 1052 7.21 -40.86 44.82
CA VAL A 1052 8.35 -41.80 44.85
C VAL A 1052 7.94 -43.16 44.26
N VAL A 1053 6.74 -43.63 44.56
CA VAL A 1053 6.19 -44.87 43.99
C VAL A 1053 6.05 -44.74 42.48
N ASP A 1054 5.47 -43.64 41.97
CA ASP A 1054 5.32 -43.39 40.54
C ASP A 1054 6.69 -43.32 39.84
N LEU A 1055 7.70 -42.73 40.49
CA LEU A 1055 9.07 -42.72 39.98
C LEU A 1055 9.65 -44.15 39.86
N MET A 1056 9.45 -44.99 40.88
CA MET A 1056 9.88 -46.39 40.82
C MET A 1056 9.15 -47.18 39.73
N VAL A 1057 7.85 -46.94 39.54
CA VAL A 1057 7.06 -47.56 38.45
C VAL A 1057 7.59 -47.13 37.09
N ALA A 1058 7.85 -45.83 36.88
CA ALA A 1058 8.43 -45.31 35.65
C ALA A 1058 9.83 -45.88 35.34
N MET A 1059 10.57 -46.25 36.38
CA MET A 1059 11.88 -46.92 36.28
C MET A 1059 11.80 -48.44 36.07
N GLY A 1060 10.61 -49.00 35.87
CA GLY A 1060 10.41 -50.44 35.65
C GLY A 1060 10.53 -51.29 36.92
N ARG A 1061 10.49 -50.67 38.12
CA ARG A 1061 10.58 -51.35 39.42
C ARG A 1061 9.19 -51.71 40.00
N SER A 1062 8.16 -51.80 39.15
CA SER A 1062 6.74 -51.96 39.50
C SER A 1062 6.40 -53.23 40.29
N ASN A 1063 7.29 -54.23 40.28
CA ASN A 1063 6.99 -55.59 40.73
C ASN A 1063 7.41 -55.87 42.18
N ILE A 1064 7.96 -54.87 42.88
CA ILE A 1064 8.80 -55.08 44.09
C ILE A 1064 8.13 -54.56 45.38
N LEU A 1065 7.11 -53.70 45.29
CA LEU A 1065 6.40 -53.16 46.46
C LEU A 1065 5.30 -54.13 46.96
N GLN A 1066 5.69 -55.32 47.46
CA GLN A 1066 4.77 -56.26 48.11
C GLN A 1066 4.55 -55.98 49.61
N GLY A 1067 5.40 -55.15 50.22
CA GLY A 1067 5.31 -54.70 51.61
C GLY A 1067 4.50 -53.42 51.79
N HIS A 1068 4.58 -52.85 52.99
CA HIS A 1068 3.76 -51.73 53.41
C HIS A 1068 4.30 -50.38 52.90
N ARG A 1069 3.38 -49.43 52.72
CA ARG A 1069 3.65 -48.03 52.37
C ARG A 1069 3.06 -47.18 53.47
N GLN A 1070 3.89 -46.46 54.20
CA GLN A 1070 3.39 -45.65 55.33
C GLN A 1070 4.09 -44.31 55.43
N VAL A 1071 3.34 -43.36 55.96
CA VAL A 1071 3.83 -42.04 56.34
C VAL A 1071 3.79 -41.95 57.86
N MET A 1072 4.88 -41.53 58.47
CA MET A 1072 4.97 -41.42 59.93
C MET A 1072 5.77 -40.18 60.35
N LYS A 1073 5.67 -39.83 61.64
CA LYS A 1073 6.62 -38.90 62.25
C LYS A 1073 7.88 -39.66 62.64
N LEU A 1074 9.06 -39.08 62.40
CA LEU A 1074 10.33 -39.72 62.77
C LEU A 1074 10.35 -40.07 64.28
N SER A 1075 10.56 -41.34 64.59
CA SER A 1075 10.58 -41.83 65.98
C SER A 1075 11.87 -41.39 66.69
N ALA A 1076 11.84 -41.31 68.03
CA ALA A 1076 13.05 -41.00 68.79
C ALA A 1076 14.16 -42.05 68.61
N PHE A 1077 13.76 -43.30 68.34
CA PHE A 1077 14.69 -44.39 68.06
C PHE A 1077 15.32 -44.25 66.67
N ASP A 1078 14.53 -44.01 65.63
CA ASP A 1078 15.03 -43.84 64.26
C ASP A 1078 15.95 -42.61 64.18
N HIS A 1079 15.60 -41.54 64.88
CA HIS A 1079 16.44 -40.37 65.04
C HIS A 1079 17.81 -40.72 65.64
N GLU A 1080 17.84 -41.46 66.75
CA GLU A 1080 19.08 -41.89 67.40
C GLU A 1080 19.91 -42.83 66.51
N GLN A 1081 19.28 -43.71 65.73
CA GLN A 1081 19.98 -44.61 64.80
C GLN A 1081 20.60 -43.86 63.62
N LEU A 1082 19.90 -42.90 63.03
CA LEU A 1082 20.48 -42.06 61.96
C LEU A 1082 21.73 -41.29 62.45
N VAL A 1083 21.68 -40.78 63.69
CA VAL A 1083 22.83 -40.07 64.30
C VAL A 1083 23.97 -41.02 64.66
N ARG A 1084 23.69 -42.16 65.30
CA ARG A 1084 24.74 -43.05 65.83
C ARG A 1084 25.29 -44.02 64.79
N ALA A 1085 24.44 -44.56 63.93
CA ALA A 1085 24.81 -45.59 62.97
C ALA A 1085 25.28 -44.98 61.64
N LEU A 1086 24.66 -43.90 61.17
CA LEU A 1086 25.00 -43.28 59.88
C LEU A 1086 25.77 -41.96 60.01
N GLU A 1087 25.97 -41.44 61.21
CA GLU A 1087 26.60 -40.12 61.46
C GLU A 1087 25.89 -38.96 60.74
N VAL A 1088 24.59 -39.14 60.45
CA VAL A 1088 23.74 -38.14 59.79
C VAL A 1088 22.91 -37.41 60.83
N LYS A 1089 22.81 -36.08 60.71
CA LYS A 1089 21.91 -35.26 61.54
C LYS A 1089 20.54 -35.19 60.87
N PRO A 1090 19.49 -35.82 61.42
CA PRO A 1090 18.17 -35.82 60.79
C PRO A 1090 17.59 -34.41 60.65
N GLU A 1091 18.00 -33.46 61.49
CA GLU A 1091 17.56 -32.06 61.46
C GLU A 1091 17.97 -31.30 60.19
N ASP A 1092 18.97 -31.81 59.45
CA ASP A 1092 19.41 -31.23 58.18
C ASP A 1092 18.45 -31.59 57.01
N TYR A 1093 17.45 -32.44 57.28
CA TYR A 1093 16.46 -32.94 56.31
C TYR A 1093 15.03 -32.68 56.77
N ASP A 1094 14.13 -32.51 55.80
CA ASP A 1094 12.69 -32.36 56.04
C ASP A 1094 11.99 -33.72 56.15
N ASP A 1095 12.40 -34.67 55.30
CA ASP A 1095 11.85 -36.02 55.21
C ASP A 1095 12.97 -37.07 55.13
N ILE A 1096 12.79 -38.21 55.80
CA ILE A 1096 13.64 -39.40 55.68
C ILE A 1096 12.82 -40.48 54.96
N LEU A 1097 13.33 -41.00 53.86
CA LEU A 1097 12.69 -42.02 53.04
C LEU A 1097 13.42 -43.35 53.25
N PHE A 1098 12.80 -44.25 54.01
CA PHE A 1098 13.31 -45.57 54.28
C PHE A 1098 12.87 -46.55 53.21
N PHE A 1099 13.86 -47.10 52.50
CA PHE A 1099 13.74 -48.23 51.62
C PHE A 1099 13.98 -49.49 52.46
N GLU A 1100 13.00 -50.37 52.54
CA GLU A 1100 13.05 -51.51 53.44
C GLU A 1100 13.44 -52.76 52.65
N PRO A 1101 14.53 -53.45 53.02
CA PRO A 1101 14.98 -54.60 52.26
C PRO A 1101 14.04 -55.80 52.42
N VAL A 1102 13.73 -56.51 51.33
CA VAL A 1102 13.19 -57.87 51.36
C VAL A 1102 14.24 -58.79 51.97
N PHE A 1103 13.97 -59.36 53.13
CA PHE A 1103 14.78 -60.46 53.65
C PHE A 1103 14.37 -61.76 52.96
N PRO A 1104 15.30 -62.55 52.40
CA PRO A 1104 15.02 -63.95 52.14
C PRO A 1104 14.76 -64.62 53.50
N GLY A 1105 13.54 -65.14 53.68
CA GLY A 1105 13.13 -65.83 54.91
C GLY A 1105 13.97 -67.06 55.22
#